data_AF-A0A9P4W1Y9-F1
#
_entry.id   AF-A0A9P4W1Y9-F1
#
_cell.length_a   1.000
_cell.length_b   1.000
_cell.length_c   1.000
_cell.angle_alpha   90.00
_cell.angle_beta   90.00
_cell.angle_gamma   90.00
#
_symmetry.space_group_name_H-M   'P 1'
#
loop_
_entity.id
_entity.type
_entity.pdbx_description
1 polymer ?
#
loop_
_entity_poly.entity_id
_entity_poly.type
_entity_poly.pdbx_seq_one_letter_code
_entity_poly.pdbx_strand_id
1 'polypeptide(L)'
;MDTISSPLDETKGKDEEKNNGTTQIAPAATDLDFEEGHAPVLYSKRSIFFMVLFSGLAIGSDAYNSALMGQLLLLLSALYPDTLSVATQSQLTNAFIIGLILGMLAFGFVSDRLGRKSGAVLTTLFLSVGIIMTAVAHGTSDKGLFWMLTVSRGIAGFGAGGEYPVSGAGTAESTDDSPRARRHRGFIFAMVADVSASLGFIFSGLVPLLLLLCFHEREAHYEKIWRIAFALGVIPPVSIFWFRWRMAMSSAERRSSARNTILPYHLAIKRYWRPLLGSAAAWFIYNYIAYPFGLFSSSISASVNAGDSLVKSYGWGTLINCFYLPGGFIGGYLSDKIGRRKTMALGFGLQACLGFIMGGCLESIQKSTPLFIVLYGLFLTLGEVGPGATIVATSSEFVPTSIRGQMLGLCAAVSKAGAAIGTSVFKPILASYGDDTVRGNQAVFLIGSGFAVLGMLVAWFFIPANPPNLVEEDENWKIYLQDAGYEIQWGDDKAKDPKKVVFDAIAIIGQGAIGPRHTDAVLDVTGAALACIVDPHPDSAAKSIKYNCPIFASVDAMLQDKDVRIDAAIVCTPNHTHVALSQQLLLAGIHVLCEKPICTDIPSGLSLIQTTNVSNRKLLIGHHRRFNPFAVAVKQHLPSLGRIIAINGLWTLYKPSSYFDPPTEWRRLSSTGGPILINLIHEVDLLHYWYGPITRVYAEPAPKQRSFDAEEGAAITLRFESGMVGTFLLCDAVVSPYSFEGGTGENPNIPRTGKDFHRVFGTEGSLSVPDMTRWEYGDAEKSWSSELVGVKLEVPDMKVPFVEQIEHFLRVIRGEEKARCDGVEALRAVVVCEAVKMSMKERRPVEIAEISAT
;
A
#
# COMPACT_ATOMS: atom_id res chain seq x y z
N MET A 1 19.21 -67.98 -0.43
CA MET A 1 17.84 -68.01 -0.95
C MET A 1 17.51 -66.60 -1.38
N ASP A 2 18.27 -66.04 -2.32
CA ASP A 2 18.21 -66.28 -3.78
C ASP A 2 16.95 -65.62 -4.36
N THR A 3 17.01 -64.37 -4.81
CA THR A 3 17.41 -63.89 -6.17
C THR A 3 16.35 -64.14 -7.25
N ILE A 4 16.30 -63.19 -8.21
CA ILE A 4 15.73 -63.30 -9.58
C ILE A 4 14.20 -63.13 -9.67
N SER A 5 13.57 -62.44 -10.62
CA SER A 5 13.89 -61.44 -11.67
C SER A 5 12.54 -61.07 -12.34
N SER A 6 12.51 -59.99 -13.13
CA SER A 6 11.44 -59.74 -14.12
C SER A 6 11.43 -60.80 -15.25
N PRO A 7 10.42 -60.82 -16.16
CA PRO A 7 10.30 -59.90 -17.33
C PRO A 7 8.85 -59.46 -17.63
N LEU A 8 8.54 -58.29 -18.22
CA LEU A 8 8.70 -57.79 -19.60
C LEU A 8 8.03 -58.61 -20.73
N ASP A 9 7.43 -57.85 -21.67
CA ASP A 9 7.03 -58.16 -23.05
C ASP A 9 5.68 -58.88 -23.29
N GLU A 10 4.87 -58.58 -24.32
CA GLU A 10 4.80 -57.53 -25.34
C GLU A 10 3.52 -57.75 -26.17
N THR A 11 3.10 -56.74 -26.95
CA THR A 11 2.40 -56.83 -28.27
C THR A 11 0.86 -56.96 -28.43
N LYS A 12 0.33 -55.84 -28.99
CA LYS A 12 -0.41 -55.69 -30.27
C LYS A 12 -1.78 -56.39 -30.48
N GLY A 13 -2.83 -55.58 -30.35
CA GLY A 13 -3.60 -55.00 -31.46
C GLY A 13 -4.48 -55.90 -32.36
N LYS A 14 -5.78 -55.59 -32.43
CA LYS A 14 -6.50 -55.29 -33.69
C LYS A 14 -7.95 -54.85 -33.45
N ASP A 15 -8.32 -53.83 -34.20
CA ASP A 15 -9.60 -53.14 -34.30
C ASP A 15 -10.76 -54.02 -34.81
N GLU A 16 -11.99 -53.70 -34.40
CA GLU A 16 -13.13 -53.65 -35.32
C GLU A 16 -14.25 -52.72 -34.81
N GLU A 17 -14.61 -51.75 -35.66
CA GLU A 17 -15.64 -50.72 -35.49
C GLU A 17 -17.07 -51.27 -35.57
N LYS A 18 -18.00 -50.73 -34.75
CA LYS A 18 -19.10 -49.85 -35.23
C LYS A 18 -20.12 -49.47 -34.14
N ASN A 19 -20.02 -48.21 -33.73
CA ASN A 19 -21.07 -47.17 -33.80
C ASN A 19 -22.46 -47.44 -33.17
N ASN A 20 -22.76 -46.74 -32.06
CA ASN A 20 -23.88 -45.79 -32.00
C ASN A 20 -23.96 -45.01 -30.68
N GLY A 21 -23.72 -43.70 -30.77
CA GLY A 21 -24.56 -42.65 -30.19
C GLY A 21 -24.70 -42.54 -28.66
N THR A 22 -23.81 -41.78 -28.03
CA THR A 22 -24.22 -40.79 -27.01
C THR A 22 -23.10 -39.77 -26.79
N THR A 23 -23.42 -38.49 -27.01
CA THR A 23 -22.56 -37.33 -26.79
C THR A 23 -22.19 -37.25 -25.31
N GLN A 24 -21.03 -37.79 -24.92
CA GLN A 24 -20.47 -37.56 -23.60
C GLN A 24 -19.80 -36.19 -23.56
N ILE A 25 -20.42 -35.31 -22.77
CA ILE A 25 -19.85 -34.07 -22.28
C ILE A 25 -18.58 -34.45 -21.49
N ALA A 26 -17.42 -33.96 -21.93
CA ALA A 26 -16.17 -34.14 -21.20
C ALA A 26 -16.27 -33.49 -19.80
N PRO A 27 -15.70 -34.10 -18.75
CA PRO A 27 -15.84 -33.60 -17.38
C PRO A 27 -15.15 -32.24 -17.23
N ALA A 28 -15.73 -31.41 -16.37
CA ALA A 28 -15.18 -30.13 -15.96
C ALA A 28 -13.70 -30.25 -15.58
N ALA A 29 -12.87 -29.41 -16.21
CA ALA A 29 -11.48 -29.21 -15.83
C ALA A 29 -11.45 -28.61 -14.41
N THR A 30 -11.29 -29.48 -13.41
CA THR A 30 -10.85 -29.11 -12.07
C THR A 30 -9.33 -29.09 -12.04
N ASP A 31 -8.81 -28.03 -11.42
CA ASP A 31 -7.44 -27.86 -10.93
C ASP A 31 -6.35 -27.72 -12.01
N LEU A 32 -6.34 -26.55 -12.66
CA LEU A 32 -5.10 -25.95 -13.15
C LEU A 32 -4.57 -25.03 -12.04
N ASP A 33 -3.54 -25.48 -11.34
CA ASP A 33 -2.75 -24.65 -10.42
C ASP A 33 -2.04 -23.56 -11.24
N PHE A 34 -2.65 -22.37 -11.30
CA PHE A 34 -2.01 -21.17 -11.81
C PHE A 34 -1.08 -20.60 -10.73
N GLU A 35 0.24 -20.77 -10.91
CA GLU A 35 1.25 -20.08 -10.11
C GLU A 35 1.05 -18.55 -10.20
N GLU A 36 0.94 -17.88 -9.05
CA GLU A 36 0.68 -16.44 -8.91
C GLU A 36 1.82 -15.58 -9.50
N GLY A 37 1.75 -15.29 -10.80
CA GLY A 37 2.58 -14.27 -11.46
C GLY A 37 2.11 -12.86 -11.09
N HIS A 38 2.79 -12.19 -10.16
CA HIS A 38 2.52 -10.78 -9.84
C HIS A 38 3.34 -9.85 -10.74
N ALA A 39 2.62 -9.08 -11.56
CA ALA A 39 3.17 -8.10 -12.49
C ALA A 39 3.85 -6.88 -11.79
N PRO A 40 4.73 -6.10 -12.45
CA PRO A 40 5.62 -5.17 -11.76
C PRO A 40 4.85 -3.92 -11.32
N VAL A 41 5.09 -3.49 -10.09
CA VAL A 41 4.51 -2.29 -9.50
C VAL A 41 5.29 -1.07 -9.99
N LEU A 42 4.66 -0.22 -10.81
CA LEU A 42 5.31 0.93 -11.44
C LEU A 42 5.27 2.22 -10.57
N TYR A 43 4.60 2.21 -9.41
CA TYR A 43 4.32 3.42 -8.63
C TYR A 43 4.69 3.35 -7.15
N SER A 44 5.10 4.50 -6.59
CA SER A 44 5.44 4.61 -5.16
C SER A 44 4.20 4.47 -4.25
N LYS A 45 4.37 3.84 -3.08
CA LYS A 45 3.30 3.69 -2.06
C LYS A 45 2.68 5.02 -1.62
N ARG A 46 3.43 6.14 -1.71
CA ARG A 46 2.92 7.50 -1.42
C ARG A 46 1.86 7.94 -2.43
N SER A 47 2.02 7.59 -3.71
CA SER A 47 1.04 7.97 -4.73
C SER A 47 -0.30 7.27 -4.51
N ILE A 48 -0.26 5.99 -4.13
CA ILE A 48 -1.45 5.20 -3.81
C ILE A 48 -2.17 5.82 -2.60
N PHE A 49 -1.43 6.14 -1.53
CA PHE A 49 -2.00 6.78 -0.34
C PHE A 49 -2.69 8.11 -0.66
N PHE A 50 -2.04 9.01 -1.41
CA PHE A 50 -2.64 10.28 -1.78
C PHE A 50 -3.87 10.10 -2.66
N MET A 51 -3.86 9.15 -3.59
CA MET A 51 -5.01 8.91 -4.46
C MET A 51 -6.22 8.39 -3.67
N VAL A 52 -6.00 7.47 -2.71
CA VAL A 52 -7.03 6.99 -1.78
C VAL A 52 -7.59 8.14 -0.94
N LEU A 53 -6.71 8.96 -0.34
CA LEU A 53 -7.11 10.09 0.50
C LEU A 53 -7.94 11.13 -0.26
N PHE A 54 -7.47 11.57 -1.43
CA PHE A 54 -8.17 12.60 -2.21
C PHE A 54 -9.44 12.06 -2.88
N SER A 55 -9.52 10.76 -3.14
CA SER A 55 -10.76 10.09 -3.55
C SER A 55 -11.81 10.15 -2.45
N GLY A 56 -11.43 9.89 -1.19
CA GLY A 56 -12.34 9.98 -0.05
C GLY A 56 -12.85 11.41 0.18
N LEU A 57 -11.94 12.39 0.18
CA LEU A 57 -12.31 13.81 0.33
C LEU A 57 -13.31 14.28 -0.75
N ALA A 58 -13.18 13.77 -1.97
CA ALA A 58 -14.11 14.09 -3.05
C ALA A 58 -15.50 13.49 -2.83
N ILE A 59 -15.58 12.19 -2.52
CA ILE A 59 -16.85 11.51 -2.23
C ILE A 59 -17.55 12.16 -1.02
N GLY A 60 -16.80 12.54 0.02
CA GLY A 60 -17.35 13.27 1.16
C GLY A 60 -17.87 14.66 0.80
N SER A 61 -17.20 15.37 -0.11
CA SER A 61 -17.69 16.65 -0.64
C SER A 61 -19.01 16.50 -1.40
N ASP A 62 -19.15 15.46 -2.21
CA ASP A 62 -20.39 15.19 -2.94
C ASP A 62 -21.54 14.91 -1.99
N ALA A 63 -21.30 14.09 -0.96
CA ALA A 63 -22.30 13.75 0.04
C ALA A 63 -22.77 15.01 0.79
N TYR A 64 -21.84 15.90 1.17
CA TYR A 64 -22.19 17.21 1.75
C TYR A 64 -23.12 18.01 0.84
N ASN A 65 -22.74 18.21 -0.42
CA ASN A 65 -23.50 19.05 -1.37
C ASN A 65 -24.86 18.43 -1.77
N SER A 66 -24.93 17.09 -1.79
CA SER A 66 -26.16 16.34 -2.02
C SER A 66 -27.15 16.54 -0.88
N ALA A 67 -26.72 16.33 0.36
CA ALA A 67 -27.56 16.35 1.56
C ALA A 67 -27.94 17.77 2.02
N LEU A 68 -27.07 18.76 1.80
CA LEU A 68 -27.22 20.12 2.30
C LEU A 68 -28.55 20.78 1.91
N MET A 69 -29.05 20.56 0.69
CA MET A 69 -30.31 21.16 0.25
C MET A 69 -31.52 20.65 1.04
N GLY A 70 -31.55 19.36 1.38
CA GLY A 70 -32.61 18.80 2.22
C GLY A 70 -32.58 19.40 3.62
N GLN A 71 -31.39 19.60 4.19
CA GLN A 71 -31.23 20.29 5.46
C GLN A 71 -31.67 21.75 5.39
N LEU A 72 -31.42 22.45 4.29
CA LEU A 72 -31.81 23.86 4.12
C LEU A 72 -33.28 24.06 3.75
N LEU A 73 -34.04 23.01 3.38
CA LEU A 73 -35.46 23.14 3.06
C LEU A 73 -36.28 23.72 4.22
N LEU A 74 -35.95 23.36 5.47
CA LEU A 74 -36.65 23.86 6.65
C LEU A 74 -36.48 25.39 6.77
N LEU A 75 -35.25 25.88 6.55
CA LEU A 75 -34.93 27.30 6.54
C LEU A 75 -35.53 28.04 5.33
N LEU A 76 -35.51 27.44 4.14
CA LEU A 76 -36.10 28.04 2.94
C LEU A 76 -37.63 28.10 3.01
N SER A 77 -38.27 27.14 3.68
CA SER A 77 -39.72 27.15 3.90
C SER A 77 -40.15 28.32 4.80
N ALA A 78 -39.29 28.71 5.74
CA ALA A 78 -39.51 29.91 6.56
C ALA A 78 -39.31 31.22 5.76
N LEU A 79 -38.33 31.25 4.83
CA LEU A 79 -38.06 32.44 4.01
C LEU A 79 -39.07 32.67 2.87
N TYR A 80 -39.58 31.60 2.28
CA TYR A 80 -40.39 31.66 1.05
C TYR A 80 -41.71 30.87 1.19
N PRO A 81 -42.57 31.20 2.17
CA PRO A 81 -43.74 30.40 2.51
C PRO A 81 -44.76 30.29 1.36
N ASP A 82 -44.97 31.36 0.59
CA ASP A 82 -45.99 31.43 -0.46
C ASP A 82 -45.53 30.83 -1.80
N THR A 83 -44.22 30.77 -2.04
CA THR A 83 -43.64 30.38 -3.33
C THR A 83 -43.00 28.98 -3.32
N LEU A 84 -42.61 28.46 -2.15
CA LEU A 84 -41.97 27.17 -1.99
C LEU A 84 -42.97 26.01 -1.81
N SER A 85 -43.71 25.71 -2.89
CA SER A 85 -44.63 24.57 -2.95
C SER A 85 -43.94 23.22 -2.75
N VAL A 86 -44.69 22.16 -2.37
CA VAL A 86 -44.17 20.78 -2.26
C VAL A 86 -43.49 20.32 -3.56
N ALA A 87 -44.02 20.71 -4.72
CA ALA A 87 -43.44 20.41 -6.03
C ALA A 87 -42.08 21.12 -6.21
N THR A 88 -41.98 22.39 -5.81
CA THR A 88 -40.72 23.17 -5.87
C THR A 88 -39.66 22.58 -4.94
N GLN A 89 -40.04 22.17 -3.72
CA GLN A 89 -39.11 21.51 -2.78
C GLN A 89 -38.56 20.20 -3.35
N SER A 90 -39.43 19.40 -3.97
CA SER A 90 -39.04 18.15 -4.64
C SER A 90 -38.10 18.45 -5.82
N GLN A 91 -38.40 19.46 -6.63
CA GLN A 91 -37.54 19.88 -7.74
C GLN A 91 -36.13 20.28 -7.27
N LEU A 92 -36.02 21.13 -6.25
CA LEU A 92 -34.73 21.62 -5.75
C LEU A 92 -33.85 20.52 -5.15
N THR A 93 -34.48 19.56 -4.46
CA THR A 93 -33.78 18.41 -3.89
C THR A 93 -33.36 17.40 -4.95
N ASN A 94 -34.24 17.09 -5.91
CA ASN A 94 -33.97 16.10 -6.95
C ASN A 94 -33.04 16.59 -8.06
N ALA A 95 -32.92 17.90 -8.30
CA ALA A 95 -32.05 18.46 -9.35
C ALA A 95 -30.61 17.95 -9.28
N PHE A 96 -30.03 17.91 -8.07
CA PHE A 96 -28.67 17.38 -7.85
C PHE A 96 -28.60 15.87 -8.12
N ILE A 97 -29.62 15.10 -7.73
CA ILE A 97 -29.66 13.65 -7.92
C ILE A 97 -29.79 13.30 -9.41
N ILE A 98 -30.58 14.04 -10.17
CA ILE A 98 -30.67 13.88 -11.63
C ILE A 98 -29.33 14.20 -12.28
N GLY A 99 -28.69 15.30 -11.87
CA GLY A 99 -27.32 15.62 -12.27
C GLY A 99 -26.35 14.47 -11.99
N LEU A 100 -26.36 13.92 -10.76
CA LEU A 100 -25.54 12.77 -10.36
C LEU A 100 -25.71 11.59 -11.31
N ILE A 101 -26.95 11.20 -11.63
CA ILE A 101 -27.24 10.06 -12.52
C ILE A 101 -26.64 10.29 -13.91
N LEU A 102 -26.87 11.47 -14.49
CA LEU A 102 -26.33 11.81 -15.81
C LEU A 102 -24.79 11.86 -15.80
N GLY A 103 -24.21 12.40 -14.72
CA GLY A 103 -22.77 12.43 -14.50
C GLY A 103 -22.18 11.02 -14.40
N MET A 104 -22.77 10.12 -13.63
CA MET A 104 -22.29 8.74 -13.45
C MET A 104 -22.22 7.97 -14.77
N LEU A 105 -23.22 8.14 -15.64
CA LEU A 105 -23.24 7.51 -16.96
C LEU A 105 -22.21 8.14 -17.92
N ALA A 106 -22.12 9.48 -17.96
CA ALA A 106 -21.21 10.19 -18.84
C ALA A 106 -19.74 10.00 -18.44
N PHE A 107 -19.42 10.17 -17.16
CA PHE A 107 -18.07 10.07 -16.64
C PHE A 107 -17.58 8.64 -16.53
N GLY A 108 -18.46 7.63 -16.45
CA GLY A 108 -18.06 6.24 -16.66
C GLY A 108 -17.36 6.03 -18.00
N PHE A 109 -17.97 6.53 -19.07
CA PHE A 109 -17.40 6.49 -20.41
C PHE A 109 -16.15 7.36 -20.55
N VAL A 110 -16.18 8.61 -20.04
CA VAL A 110 -15.02 9.52 -20.08
C VAL A 110 -13.82 8.95 -19.33
N SER A 111 -14.05 8.34 -18.17
CA SER A 111 -13.01 7.75 -17.31
C SER A 111 -12.30 6.59 -18.02
N ASP A 112 -13.05 5.71 -18.70
CA ASP A 112 -12.47 4.58 -19.43
C ASP A 112 -11.75 5.00 -20.74
N ARG A 113 -12.18 6.11 -21.37
CA ARG A 113 -11.62 6.59 -22.67
C ARG A 113 -10.51 7.62 -22.53
N LEU A 114 -10.74 8.67 -21.75
CA LEU A 114 -9.79 9.78 -21.56
C LEU A 114 -8.87 9.56 -20.35
N GLY A 115 -9.11 8.49 -19.58
CA GLY A 115 -8.35 8.11 -18.41
C GLY A 115 -8.86 8.67 -17.09
N ARG A 116 -8.44 8.05 -15.99
CA ARG A 116 -8.87 8.41 -14.62
C ARG A 116 -8.56 9.85 -14.27
N LYS A 117 -7.38 10.34 -14.65
CA LYS A 117 -6.94 11.73 -14.44
C LYS A 117 -7.88 12.75 -15.09
N SER A 118 -8.17 12.58 -16.38
CA SER A 118 -9.03 13.50 -17.13
C SER A 118 -10.44 13.53 -16.56
N GLY A 119 -10.97 12.35 -16.20
CA GLY A 119 -12.23 12.21 -15.49
C GLY A 119 -12.25 12.97 -14.17
N ALA A 120 -11.20 12.83 -13.34
CA ALA A 120 -11.12 13.47 -12.03
C ALA A 120 -11.10 15.00 -12.12
N VAL A 121 -10.30 15.55 -13.04
CA VAL A 121 -10.19 17.01 -13.23
C VAL A 121 -11.51 17.60 -13.72
N LEU A 122 -12.15 16.96 -14.71
CA LEU A 122 -13.39 17.46 -15.30
C LEU A 122 -14.56 17.37 -14.32
N THR A 123 -14.63 16.28 -13.55
CA THR A 123 -15.59 16.09 -12.44
C THR A 123 -15.51 17.25 -11.44
N THR A 124 -14.30 17.54 -10.93
CA THR A 124 -14.10 18.60 -9.93
C THR A 124 -14.38 19.99 -10.50
N LEU A 125 -14.11 20.21 -11.79
CA LEU A 125 -14.44 21.47 -12.47
C LEU A 125 -15.95 21.72 -12.49
N PHE A 126 -16.75 20.77 -13.00
CA PHE A 126 -18.20 20.92 -13.06
C PHE A 126 -18.84 21.04 -11.68
N LEU A 127 -18.36 20.25 -10.71
CA LEU A 127 -18.81 20.31 -9.33
C LEU A 127 -18.56 21.70 -8.73
N SER A 128 -17.32 22.21 -8.84
CA SER A 128 -16.94 23.51 -8.27
C SER A 128 -17.75 24.65 -8.91
N VAL A 129 -17.88 24.66 -10.23
CA VAL A 129 -18.68 25.66 -10.96
C VAL A 129 -20.14 25.63 -10.52
N GLY A 130 -20.74 24.44 -10.43
CA GLY A 130 -22.13 24.28 -10.00
C GLY A 130 -22.37 24.75 -8.57
N ILE A 131 -21.45 24.46 -7.63
CA ILE A 131 -21.55 24.93 -6.24
C ILE A 131 -21.43 26.45 -6.16
N ILE A 132 -20.47 27.05 -6.88
CA ILE A 132 -20.30 28.51 -6.92
C ILE A 132 -21.57 29.16 -7.46
N MET A 133 -22.11 28.65 -8.57
CA MET A 133 -23.37 29.12 -9.15
C MET A 133 -24.55 28.99 -8.18
N THR A 134 -24.59 27.93 -7.37
CA THR A 134 -25.63 27.71 -6.36
C THR A 134 -25.52 28.76 -5.23
N ALA A 135 -24.31 29.02 -4.73
CA ALA A 135 -24.09 29.97 -3.64
C ALA A 135 -24.42 31.43 -4.05
N VAL A 136 -24.09 31.81 -5.29
CA VAL A 136 -24.34 33.16 -5.81
C VAL A 136 -25.68 33.29 -6.55
N ALA A 137 -26.55 32.27 -6.50
CA ALA A 137 -27.80 32.26 -7.23
C ALA A 137 -28.68 33.48 -6.86
N HIS A 138 -29.15 34.20 -7.87
CA HIS A 138 -29.99 35.38 -7.72
C HIS A 138 -31.03 35.41 -8.83
N GLY A 139 -32.29 35.65 -8.47
CA GLY A 139 -33.40 35.75 -9.42
C GLY A 139 -34.11 37.08 -9.28
N THR A 140 -34.61 37.63 -10.38
CA THR A 140 -35.50 38.81 -10.39
C THR A 140 -36.88 38.52 -9.80
N SER A 141 -37.19 37.24 -9.53
CA SER A 141 -38.36 36.74 -8.80
C SER A 141 -37.99 35.47 -8.03
N ASP A 142 -38.76 35.09 -7.01
CA ASP A 142 -38.56 33.83 -6.25
C ASP A 142 -38.54 32.60 -7.17
N LYS A 143 -39.46 32.54 -8.14
CA LYS A 143 -39.49 31.46 -9.14
C LYS A 143 -38.23 31.45 -10.01
N GLY A 144 -37.72 32.63 -10.38
CA GLY A 144 -36.46 32.77 -11.11
C GLY A 144 -35.27 32.28 -10.29
N LEU A 145 -35.23 32.60 -8.99
CA LEU A 145 -34.21 32.11 -8.06
C LEU A 145 -34.23 30.58 -7.97
N PHE A 146 -35.41 29.97 -7.79
CA PHE A 146 -35.54 28.51 -7.71
C PHE A 146 -35.16 27.79 -9.01
N TRP A 147 -35.43 28.39 -10.18
CA TRP A 147 -34.93 27.86 -11.45
C TRP A 147 -33.41 27.93 -11.57
N MET A 148 -32.80 29.06 -11.17
CA MET A 148 -31.34 29.19 -11.16
C MET A 148 -30.69 28.19 -10.19
N LEU A 149 -31.30 27.96 -9.02
CA LEU A 149 -30.88 26.92 -8.07
C LEU A 149 -31.04 25.51 -8.65
N THR A 150 -32.13 25.24 -9.37
CA THR A 150 -32.36 23.94 -10.02
C THR A 150 -31.25 23.66 -11.04
N VAL A 151 -30.97 24.60 -11.93
CA VAL A 151 -29.95 24.42 -12.99
C VAL A 151 -28.55 24.31 -12.40
N SER A 152 -28.18 25.21 -11.47
CA SER A 152 -26.85 25.20 -10.84
C SER A 152 -26.60 23.92 -10.03
N ARG A 153 -27.61 23.43 -9.30
CA ARG A 153 -27.54 22.15 -8.60
C ARG A 153 -27.47 20.96 -9.54
N GLY A 154 -28.16 21.01 -10.68
CA GLY A 154 -28.04 20.01 -11.75
C GLY A 154 -26.62 19.92 -12.28
N ILE A 155 -25.96 21.06 -12.53
CA ILE A 155 -24.55 21.12 -12.95
C ILE A 155 -23.62 20.58 -11.87
N ALA A 156 -23.82 20.99 -10.61
CA ALA A 156 -23.03 20.48 -9.48
C ALA A 156 -23.17 18.96 -9.35
N GLY A 157 -24.39 18.45 -9.47
CA GLY A 157 -24.69 17.02 -9.47
C GLY A 157 -24.03 16.30 -10.63
N PHE A 158 -24.05 16.86 -11.84
CA PHE A 158 -23.37 16.29 -13.01
C PHE A 158 -21.86 16.14 -12.79
N GLY A 159 -21.23 17.14 -12.17
CA GLY A 159 -19.85 17.04 -11.69
C GLY A 159 -19.69 15.88 -10.71
N ALA A 160 -20.35 15.94 -9.55
CA ALA A 160 -20.27 14.91 -8.50
C ALA A 160 -20.55 13.47 -9.01
N GLY A 161 -21.37 13.32 -10.05
CA GLY A 161 -21.68 12.01 -10.64
C GLY A 161 -20.44 11.30 -11.18
N GLY A 162 -19.40 12.03 -11.55
CA GLY A 162 -18.14 11.45 -12.01
C GLY A 162 -17.22 10.90 -10.93
N GLU A 163 -17.46 11.18 -9.65
CA GLU A 163 -16.54 10.74 -8.59
C GLU A 163 -16.55 9.21 -8.41
N TYR A 164 -17.71 8.56 -8.39
CA TYR A 164 -17.77 7.09 -8.29
C TYR A 164 -17.03 6.37 -9.42
N PRO A 165 -17.33 6.62 -10.71
CA PRO A 165 -16.64 5.93 -11.82
C PRO A 165 -15.16 6.30 -11.97
N VAL A 166 -14.70 7.40 -11.39
CA VAL A 166 -13.29 7.81 -11.45
C VAL A 166 -12.53 7.37 -10.19
N SER A 167 -12.96 7.82 -9.02
CA SER A 167 -12.31 7.53 -7.74
C SER A 167 -12.52 6.09 -7.28
N GLY A 168 -13.69 5.50 -7.52
CA GLY A 168 -13.95 4.10 -7.18
C GLY A 168 -13.15 3.13 -8.06
N ALA A 169 -13.10 3.40 -9.37
CA ALA A 169 -12.29 2.62 -10.31
C ALA A 169 -10.79 2.79 -10.05
N GLY A 170 -10.32 4.04 -9.89
CA GLY A 170 -8.93 4.33 -9.57
C GLY A 170 -8.48 3.67 -8.27
N THR A 171 -9.29 3.74 -7.20
CA THR A 171 -9.01 3.09 -5.91
C THR A 171 -8.89 1.57 -6.03
N ALA A 172 -9.76 0.92 -6.82
CA ALA A 172 -9.66 -0.52 -7.07
C ALA A 172 -8.32 -0.87 -7.74
N GLU A 173 -7.96 -0.11 -8.77
CA GLU A 173 -6.73 -0.31 -9.54
C GLU A 173 -5.48 -0.09 -8.68
N SER A 174 -5.44 0.98 -7.89
CA SER A 174 -4.23 1.34 -7.13
C SER A 174 -4.08 0.53 -5.84
N THR A 175 -5.16 -0.01 -5.27
CA THR A 175 -5.05 -0.97 -4.17
C THR A 175 -4.52 -2.32 -4.64
N ASP A 176 -4.58 -2.60 -5.94
CA ASP A 176 -4.02 -3.82 -6.52
C ASP A 176 -2.49 -3.79 -6.68
N ASP A 177 -1.92 -2.58 -6.72
CA ASP A 177 -0.47 -2.33 -6.81
C ASP A 177 0.28 -2.62 -5.49
N SER A 178 -0.39 -3.00 -4.40
CA SER A 178 0.25 -3.34 -3.13
C SER A 178 -0.34 -4.62 -2.51
N PRO A 179 0.47 -5.65 -2.22
CA PRO A 179 -0.01 -6.89 -1.58
C PRO A 179 -0.75 -6.66 -0.26
N ARG A 180 -0.28 -5.71 0.55
CA ARG A 180 -0.92 -5.35 1.82
C ARG A 180 -2.27 -4.64 1.60
N ALA A 181 -2.32 -3.72 0.64
CA ALA A 181 -3.56 -2.99 0.32
C ALA A 181 -4.61 -3.91 -0.32
N ARG A 182 -4.19 -4.88 -1.13
CA ARG A 182 -5.05 -5.92 -1.71
C ARG A 182 -5.76 -6.75 -0.63
N ARG A 183 -5.04 -7.16 0.43
CA ARG A 183 -5.61 -7.91 1.56
C ARG A 183 -6.62 -7.11 2.39
N HIS A 184 -6.48 -5.79 2.45
CA HIS A 184 -7.35 -4.90 3.24
C HIS A 184 -8.21 -3.99 2.35
N ARG A 185 -8.49 -4.42 1.12
CA ARG A 185 -9.19 -3.62 0.12
C ARG A 185 -10.59 -3.23 0.60
N GLY A 186 -11.31 -4.16 1.25
CA GLY A 186 -12.65 -3.90 1.76
C GLY A 186 -12.65 -2.79 2.80
N PHE A 187 -11.73 -2.82 3.76
CA PHE A 187 -11.57 -1.75 4.75
C PHE A 187 -11.20 -0.41 4.09
N ILE A 188 -10.26 -0.40 3.15
CA ILE A 188 -9.87 0.83 2.44
C ILE A 188 -11.06 1.44 1.68
N PHE A 189 -11.84 0.62 0.98
CA PHE A 189 -13.04 1.08 0.28
C PHE A 189 -14.11 1.61 1.23
N ALA A 190 -14.31 0.97 2.39
CA ALA A 190 -15.23 1.48 3.41
C ALA A 190 -14.78 2.86 3.93
N MET A 191 -13.48 3.10 4.10
CA MET A 191 -12.98 4.43 4.50
C MET A 191 -13.17 5.49 3.41
N VAL A 192 -12.85 5.13 2.16
CA VAL A 192 -12.90 6.06 1.01
C VAL A 192 -14.32 6.38 0.59
N ALA A 193 -15.20 5.39 0.53
CA ALA A 193 -16.56 5.59 0.06
C ALA A 193 -17.50 5.91 1.22
N ASP A 194 -17.68 4.97 2.13
CA ASP A 194 -18.73 5.01 3.14
C ASP A 194 -18.44 6.04 4.24
N VAL A 195 -17.33 5.91 4.97
CA VAL A 195 -16.99 6.85 6.06
C VAL A 195 -16.86 8.28 5.53
N SER A 196 -16.27 8.46 4.34
CA SER A 196 -16.17 9.78 3.73
C SER A 196 -17.54 10.37 3.36
N ALA A 197 -18.43 9.57 2.77
CA ALA A 197 -19.81 10.01 2.49
C ALA A 197 -20.56 10.35 3.79
N SER A 198 -20.44 9.49 4.81
CA SER A 198 -21.01 9.67 6.15
C SER A 198 -20.57 10.99 6.79
N LEU A 199 -19.28 11.31 6.72
CA LEU A 199 -18.76 12.62 7.16
C LEU A 199 -19.43 13.77 6.39
N GLY A 200 -19.59 13.65 5.08
CA GLY A 200 -20.30 14.64 4.27
C GLY A 200 -21.74 14.89 4.75
N PHE A 201 -22.49 13.83 5.04
CA PHE A 201 -23.85 13.94 5.61
C PHE A 201 -23.85 14.63 6.98
N ILE A 202 -22.90 14.30 7.86
CA ILE A 202 -22.76 14.94 9.18
C ILE A 202 -22.50 16.43 9.02
N PHE A 203 -21.51 16.81 8.21
CA PHE A 203 -21.18 18.21 7.97
C PHE A 203 -22.33 18.98 7.33
N SER A 204 -23.16 18.33 6.49
CA SER A 204 -24.32 18.96 5.86
C SER A 204 -25.40 19.41 6.86
N GLY A 205 -25.50 18.74 8.02
CA GLY A 205 -26.36 19.17 9.13
C GLY A 205 -25.65 20.13 10.10
N LEU A 206 -24.37 19.85 10.39
CA LEU A 206 -23.57 20.62 11.34
C LEU A 206 -23.30 22.07 10.87
N VAL A 207 -23.02 22.28 9.58
CA VAL A 207 -22.69 23.61 9.06
C VAL A 207 -23.88 24.58 9.18
N PRO A 208 -25.10 24.26 8.70
CA PRO A 208 -26.27 25.10 8.93
C PRO A 208 -26.56 25.34 10.42
N LEU A 209 -26.39 24.31 11.27
CA LEU A 209 -26.58 24.43 12.73
C LEU A 209 -25.62 25.46 13.35
N LEU A 210 -24.32 25.37 13.03
CA LEU A 210 -23.32 26.32 13.52
C LEU A 210 -23.58 27.74 13.01
N LEU A 211 -23.98 27.89 11.75
CA LEU A 211 -24.32 29.20 11.18
C LEU A 211 -25.56 29.80 11.86
N LEU A 212 -26.61 29.00 12.12
CA LEU A 212 -27.78 29.45 12.87
C LEU A 212 -27.42 29.97 14.26
N LEU A 213 -26.54 29.26 14.97
CA LEU A 213 -26.02 29.68 16.28
C LEU A 213 -25.21 30.99 16.19
N CYS A 214 -24.33 31.11 15.19
CA CYS A 214 -23.53 32.32 14.97
C CYS A 214 -24.38 33.55 14.62
N PHE A 215 -25.52 33.37 13.95
CA PHE A 215 -26.44 34.45 13.59
C PHE A 215 -27.59 34.63 14.60
N HIS A 216 -27.53 33.96 15.75
CA HIS A 216 -28.51 34.06 16.84
C HIS A 216 -29.97 33.80 16.39
N GLU A 217 -30.17 32.84 15.47
CA GLU A 217 -31.49 32.41 14.98
C GLU A 217 -32.35 33.52 14.33
N ARG A 218 -31.77 34.67 13.97
CA ARG A 218 -32.51 35.79 13.36
C ARG A 218 -32.91 35.51 11.91
N GLU A 219 -34.20 35.54 11.61
CA GLU A 219 -34.74 35.32 10.25
C GLU A 219 -34.12 36.25 9.19
N ALA A 220 -33.80 37.50 9.54
CA ALA A 220 -33.13 38.46 8.67
C ALA A 220 -31.74 38.01 8.17
N HIS A 221 -31.19 36.92 8.70
CA HIS A 221 -29.91 36.36 8.29
C HIS A 221 -30.02 34.97 7.66
N TYR A 222 -31.23 34.40 7.54
CA TYR A 222 -31.43 33.07 6.95
C TYR A 222 -30.94 33.03 5.51
N GLU A 223 -31.11 34.10 4.73
CA GLU A 223 -30.57 34.17 3.38
C GLU A 223 -29.03 34.03 3.37
N LYS A 224 -28.35 34.69 4.31
CA LYS A 224 -26.89 34.60 4.45
C LYS A 224 -26.47 33.19 4.85
N ILE A 225 -27.21 32.55 5.75
CA ILE A 225 -26.89 31.21 6.25
C ILE A 225 -26.87 30.19 5.10
N TRP A 226 -27.93 30.12 4.30
CA TRP A 226 -28.00 29.10 3.23
C TRP A 226 -26.95 29.35 2.13
N ARG A 227 -26.67 30.61 1.81
CA ARG A 227 -25.62 30.98 0.85
C ARG A 227 -24.22 30.63 1.34
N ILE A 228 -23.90 30.97 2.59
CA ILE A 228 -22.60 30.66 3.20
C ILE A 228 -22.43 29.14 3.31
N ALA A 229 -23.48 28.40 3.67
CA ALA A 229 -23.42 26.94 3.75
C ALA A 229 -23.05 26.29 2.38
N PHE A 230 -23.63 26.76 1.27
CA PHE A 230 -23.20 26.30 -0.06
C PHE A 230 -21.80 26.79 -0.43
N ALA A 231 -21.44 28.03 -0.11
CA ALA A 231 -20.11 28.56 -0.38
C ALA A 231 -19.00 27.76 0.31
N LEU A 232 -19.21 27.34 1.56
CA LEU A 232 -18.27 26.46 2.28
C LEU A 232 -18.13 25.09 1.62
N GLY A 233 -19.17 24.61 0.93
CA GLY A 233 -19.17 23.36 0.17
C GLY A 233 -18.18 23.31 -1.00
N VAL A 234 -17.69 24.47 -1.48
CA VAL A 234 -16.71 24.55 -2.58
C VAL A 234 -15.27 24.35 -2.11
N ILE A 235 -15.00 24.49 -0.81
CA ILE A 235 -13.64 24.44 -0.28
C ILE A 235 -12.98 23.08 -0.54
N PRO A 236 -13.61 21.93 -0.19
CA PRO A 236 -13.01 20.62 -0.47
C PRO A 236 -12.66 20.39 -1.95
N PRO A 237 -13.56 20.56 -2.94
CA PRO A 237 -13.25 20.25 -4.33
C PRO A 237 -12.17 21.18 -4.91
N VAL A 238 -12.16 22.47 -4.54
CA VAL A 238 -11.12 23.41 -4.99
C VAL A 238 -9.77 23.06 -4.38
N SER A 239 -9.72 22.69 -3.09
CA SER A 239 -8.46 22.32 -2.41
C SER A 239 -7.78 21.08 -3.02
N ILE A 240 -8.57 20.13 -3.53
CA ILE A 240 -8.03 18.89 -4.13
C ILE A 240 -7.75 19.02 -5.63
N PHE A 241 -8.20 20.10 -6.29
CA PHE A 241 -8.09 20.28 -7.74
C PHE A 241 -6.63 20.19 -8.23
N TRP A 242 -5.71 20.83 -7.50
CA TRP A 242 -4.27 20.79 -7.83
C TRP A 242 -3.69 19.37 -7.75
N PHE A 243 -4.11 18.59 -6.74
CA PHE A 243 -3.66 17.21 -6.57
C PHE A 243 -4.22 16.31 -7.68
N ARG A 244 -5.48 16.51 -8.08
CA ARG A 244 -6.09 15.78 -9.22
C ARG A 244 -5.39 16.04 -10.53
N TRP A 245 -4.98 17.28 -10.77
CA TRP A 245 -4.17 17.63 -11.94
C TRP A 245 -2.81 16.92 -11.97
N ARG A 246 -2.27 16.55 -10.81
CA ARG A 246 -0.98 15.85 -10.65
C ARG A 246 -1.10 14.34 -10.39
N MET A 247 -2.31 13.78 -10.45
CA MET A 247 -2.52 12.35 -10.25
C MET A 247 -1.79 11.54 -11.33
N ALA A 248 -1.09 10.48 -10.90
CA ALA A 248 -0.46 9.51 -11.78
C ALA A 248 -1.46 8.44 -12.24
N MET A 249 -1.21 7.84 -13.38
CA MET A 249 -1.97 6.69 -13.88
C MET A 249 -1.68 5.45 -13.01
N SER A 250 -2.58 4.49 -12.87
CA SER A 250 -2.31 3.25 -12.13
C SER A 250 -1.57 2.21 -13.01
N SER A 251 -0.89 1.22 -12.42
CA SER A 251 -0.19 0.19 -13.21
C SER A 251 -1.19 -0.66 -14.02
N ALA A 252 -2.36 -0.93 -13.44
CA ALA A 252 -3.46 -1.62 -14.10
C ALA A 252 -4.03 -0.80 -15.28
N GLU A 253 -4.27 0.50 -15.11
CA GLU A 253 -4.76 1.37 -16.19
C GLU A 253 -3.75 1.45 -17.34
N ARG A 254 -2.44 1.53 -17.04
CA ARG A 254 -1.40 1.57 -18.06
C ARG A 254 -1.36 0.31 -18.91
N ARG A 255 -1.61 -0.87 -18.31
CA ARG A 255 -1.51 -2.17 -18.99
C ARG A 255 -2.79 -2.59 -19.71
N SER A 256 -3.93 -2.37 -19.07
CA SER A 256 -5.20 -2.99 -19.46
C SER A 256 -6.23 -1.98 -19.98
N SER A 257 -5.88 -0.70 -20.14
CA SER A 257 -6.80 0.27 -20.75
C SER A 257 -6.97 0.01 -22.25
N ALA A 258 -8.15 0.34 -22.79
CA ALA A 258 -8.48 0.22 -24.21
C ALA A 258 -8.97 1.56 -24.77
N ARG A 259 -8.21 2.64 -24.54
CA ARG A 259 -8.65 4.03 -24.80
C ARG A 259 -9.05 4.29 -26.26
N ASN A 260 -8.41 3.58 -27.19
CA ASN A 260 -8.57 3.79 -28.63
C ASN A 260 -9.69 2.96 -29.27
N THR A 261 -10.33 2.05 -28.52
CA THR A 261 -11.29 1.10 -29.10
C THR A 261 -12.61 1.11 -28.33
N ILE A 262 -13.73 1.07 -29.03
CA ILE A 262 -15.05 0.93 -28.39
C ILE A 262 -15.25 -0.54 -28.06
N LEU A 263 -15.33 -0.86 -26.76
CA LEU A 263 -15.53 -2.24 -26.32
C LEU A 263 -16.97 -2.70 -26.52
N PRO A 264 -17.20 -3.99 -26.85
CA PRO A 264 -18.53 -4.53 -27.08
C PRO A 264 -19.28 -4.74 -25.74
N TYR A 265 -20.03 -3.72 -25.28
CA TYR A 265 -20.76 -3.79 -24.00
C TYR A 265 -21.78 -4.92 -23.90
N HIS A 266 -22.33 -5.40 -25.03
CA HIS A 266 -23.24 -6.55 -25.01
C HIS A 266 -22.54 -7.84 -24.52
N LEU A 267 -21.26 -8.03 -24.86
CA LEU A 267 -20.45 -9.15 -24.38
C LEU A 267 -20.09 -9.00 -22.90
N ALA A 268 -19.83 -7.75 -22.47
CA ALA A 268 -19.60 -7.45 -21.06
C ALA A 268 -20.85 -7.77 -20.23
N ILE A 269 -22.03 -7.30 -20.65
CA ILE A 269 -23.30 -7.61 -19.98
C ILE A 269 -23.53 -9.13 -19.97
N LYS A 270 -23.34 -9.82 -21.11
CA LYS A 270 -23.51 -11.29 -21.18
C LYS A 270 -22.61 -12.03 -20.18
N ARG A 271 -21.36 -11.61 -20.00
CA ARG A 271 -20.41 -12.24 -19.07
C ARG A 271 -20.70 -11.91 -17.62
N TYR A 272 -21.00 -10.63 -17.32
CA TYR A 272 -21.08 -10.11 -15.94
C TYR A 272 -22.52 -9.84 -15.46
N TRP A 273 -23.57 -10.34 -16.14
CA TRP A 273 -24.95 -9.97 -15.81
C TRP A 273 -25.35 -10.27 -14.36
N ARG A 274 -24.88 -11.39 -13.77
CA ARG A 274 -25.21 -11.78 -12.39
C ARG A 274 -24.66 -10.79 -11.35
N PRO A 275 -23.33 -10.55 -11.27
CA PRO A 275 -22.79 -9.60 -10.31
C PRO A 275 -23.20 -8.15 -10.63
N LEU A 276 -23.42 -7.81 -11.90
CA LEU A 276 -23.94 -6.50 -12.30
C LEU A 276 -25.35 -6.26 -11.75
N LEU A 277 -26.27 -7.21 -11.96
CA LEU A 277 -27.63 -7.15 -11.43
C LEU A 277 -27.62 -7.13 -9.90
N GLY A 278 -26.81 -7.99 -9.27
CA GLY A 278 -26.68 -8.05 -7.82
C GLY A 278 -26.22 -6.74 -7.22
N SER A 279 -25.15 -6.16 -7.75
CA SER A 279 -24.58 -4.90 -7.26
C SER A 279 -25.53 -3.73 -7.49
N ALA A 280 -26.10 -3.59 -8.69
CA ALA A 280 -27.04 -2.52 -9.00
C ALA A 280 -28.32 -2.60 -8.17
N ALA A 281 -28.90 -3.80 -8.01
CA ALA A 281 -30.14 -3.99 -7.23
C ALA A 281 -29.91 -3.81 -5.72
N ALA A 282 -28.83 -4.37 -5.17
CA ALA A 282 -28.51 -4.17 -3.75
C ALA A 282 -28.24 -2.68 -3.45
N TRP A 283 -27.57 -1.96 -4.35
CA TRP A 283 -27.26 -0.54 -4.15
C TRP A 283 -28.51 0.33 -4.28
N PHE A 284 -29.40 0.00 -5.22
CA PHE A 284 -30.72 0.60 -5.34
C PHE A 284 -31.51 0.45 -4.05
N ILE A 285 -31.61 -0.77 -3.52
CA ILE A 285 -32.37 -1.09 -2.30
C ILE A 285 -31.78 -0.36 -1.10
N TYR A 286 -30.46 -0.40 -0.94
CA TYR A 286 -29.79 0.33 0.14
C TYR A 286 -30.09 1.83 0.07
N ASN A 287 -29.92 2.48 -1.09
CA ASN A 287 -30.18 3.91 -1.22
C ASN A 287 -31.66 4.27 -1.13
N TYR A 288 -32.58 3.38 -1.51
CA TYR A 288 -34.01 3.56 -1.29
C TYR A 288 -34.34 3.69 0.20
N ILE A 289 -33.56 3.04 1.07
CA ILE A 289 -33.69 3.12 2.53
C ILE A 289 -32.82 4.26 3.10
N ALA A 290 -31.52 4.24 2.86
CA ALA A 290 -30.57 5.13 3.53
C ALA A 290 -30.85 6.63 3.24
N TYR A 291 -31.13 7.00 1.99
CA TYR A 291 -31.33 8.41 1.64
C TYR A 291 -32.56 9.04 2.30
N PRO A 292 -33.78 8.47 2.19
CA PRO A 292 -34.96 9.10 2.78
C PRO A 292 -34.91 9.16 4.31
N PHE A 293 -34.47 8.08 4.96
CA PHE A 293 -34.31 8.05 6.41
C PHE A 293 -33.22 9.05 6.87
N GLY A 294 -32.10 9.15 6.16
CA GLY A 294 -31.07 10.15 6.45
C GLY A 294 -31.50 11.60 6.22
N LEU A 295 -32.08 11.89 5.05
CA LEU A 295 -32.44 13.25 4.61
C LEU A 295 -33.59 13.84 5.45
N PHE A 296 -34.56 13.01 5.82
CA PHE A 296 -35.72 13.42 6.61
C PHE A 296 -35.59 13.06 8.10
N SER A 297 -34.39 12.71 8.58
CA SER A 297 -34.14 12.35 9.98
C SER A 297 -34.58 13.43 10.96
N SER A 298 -34.35 14.71 10.64
CA SER A 298 -34.80 15.86 11.43
C SER A 298 -36.33 16.00 11.44
N SER A 299 -37.01 15.75 10.31
CA SER A 299 -38.47 15.77 10.22
C SER A 299 -39.12 14.61 10.99
N ILE A 300 -38.56 13.40 10.89
CA ILE A 300 -39.04 12.22 11.63
C ILE A 300 -38.85 12.45 13.12
N SER A 301 -37.69 12.98 13.54
CA SER A 301 -37.42 13.26 14.95
C SER A 301 -38.31 14.37 15.51
N ALA A 302 -38.61 15.40 14.72
CA ALA A 302 -39.54 16.47 15.11
C ALA A 302 -40.94 15.92 15.39
N SER A 303 -41.39 14.87 14.69
CA SER A 303 -42.70 14.25 14.92
C SER A 303 -42.81 13.48 16.26
N VAL A 304 -41.70 13.23 16.95
CA VAL A 304 -41.65 12.54 18.26
C VAL A 304 -41.41 13.54 19.41
N ASN A 305 -41.84 14.80 19.23
CA ASN A 305 -41.76 15.88 20.21
C ASN A 305 -40.31 16.24 20.63
N ALA A 306 -39.32 16.01 19.75
CA ALA A 306 -37.91 16.21 20.09
C ALA A 306 -37.43 17.68 20.01
N GLY A 307 -38.23 18.67 19.56
CA GLY A 307 -37.78 20.06 19.57
C GLY A 307 -38.85 21.14 19.42
N ASP A 308 -38.93 22.02 20.43
CA ASP A 308 -39.69 23.30 20.39
C ASP A 308 -38.99 24.40 19.55
N SER A 309 -37.81 24.13 18.97
CA SER A 309 -37.03 25.10 18.20
C SER A 309 -36.32 24.49 16.97
N LEU A 310 -36.04 25.35 15.98
CA LEU A 310 -35.27 25.01 14.76
C LEU A 310 -33.91 24.42 15.12
N VAL A 311 -33.16 25.04 16.04
CA VAL A 311 -31.83 24.57 16.48
C VAL A 311 -31.88 23.17 17.09
N LYS A 312 -32.89 22.86 17.93
CA LYS A 312 -33.05 21.50 18.47
C LYS A 312 -33.30 20.48 17.36
N SER A 313 -34.11 20.84 16.35
CA SER A 313 -34.41 19.96 15.21
C SER A 313 -33.18 19.66 14.35
N TYR A 314 -32.33 20.67 14.07
CA TYR A 314 -31.04 20.46 13.39
C TYR A 314 -30.05 19.68 14.27
N GLY A 315 -30.04 19.91 15.59
CA GLY A 315 -29.19 19.22 16.54
C GLY A 315 -29.46 17.71 16.57
N TRP A 316 -30.73 17.31 16.67
CA TRP A 316 -31.10 15.89 16.64
C TRP A 316 -30.82 15.23 15.30
N GLY A 317 -31.12 15.89 14.18
CA GLY A 317 -30.78 15.38 12.85
C GLY A 317 -29.27 15.17 12.68
N THR A 318 -28.46 16.11 13.15
CA THR A 318 -26.99 16.00 13.11
C THR A 318 -26.49 14.85 13.98
N LEU A 319 -27.04 14.69 15.20
CA LEU A 319 -26.69 13.57 16.08
C LEU A 319 -27.01 12.22 15.45
N ILE A 320 -28.18 12.09 14.82
CA ILE A 320 -28.59 10.85 14.14
C ILE A 320 -27.62 10.53 13.00
N ASN A 321 -27.20 11.53 12.21
CA ASN A 321 -26.20 11.31 11.15
C ASN A 321 -24.84 10.86 11.69
N CYS A 322 -24.47 11.17 12.93
CA CYS A 322 -23.22 10.66 13.53
C CYS A 322 -23.22 9.13 13.70
N PHE A 323 -24.39 8.48 13.73
CA PHE A 323 -24.49 7.03 13.83
C PHE A 323 -24.12 6.29 12.52
N TYR A 324 -23.92 6.99 11.40
CA TYR A 324 -23.37 6.35 10.20
C TYR A 324 -21.90 5.91 10.39
N LEU A 325 -21.10 6.70 11.14
CA LEU A 325 -19.65 6.49 11.25
C LEU A 325 -19.25 5.10 11.77
N PRO A 326 -19.78 4.59 12.89
CA PRO A 326 -19.38 3.28 13.39
C PRO A 326 -19.62 2.16 12.37
N GLY A 327 -20.65 2.29 11.55
CA GLY A 327 -21.03 1.25 10.61
C GLY A 327 -19.99 1.04 9.52
N GLY A 328 -19.42 2.11 8.95
CA GLY A 328 -18.35 2.00 7.96
C GLY A 328 -17.07 1.33 8.50
N PHE A 329 -16.68 1.60 9.76
CA PHE A 329 -15.54 0.93 10.38
C PHE A 329 -15.79 -0.55 10.62
N ILE A 330 -16.95 -0.88 11.20
CA ILE A 330 -17.34 -2.26 11.52
C ILE A 330 -17.51 -3.07 10.22
N GLY A 331 -18.24 -2.50 9.25
CA GLY A 331 -18.51 -3.12 7.96
C GLY A 331 -17.24 -3.33 7.13
N GLY A 332 -16.34 -2.34 7.10
CA GLY A 332 -15.03 -2.47 6.46
C GLY A 332 -14.21 -3.61 7.04
N TYR A 333 -14.13 -3.70 8.37
CA TYR A 333 -13.42 -4.78 9.05
C TYR A 333 -14.03 -6.15 8.78
N LEU A 334 -15.37 -6.26 8.83
CA LEU A 334 -16.07 -7.51 8.53
C LEU A 334 -15.92 -7.91 7.05
N SER A 335 -15.95 -6.96 6.11
CA SER A 335 -15.78 -7.19 4.67
C SER A 335 -14.49 -7.94 4.32
N ASP A 336 -13.39 -7.61 4.99
CA ASP A 336 -12.10 -8.28 4.80
C ASP A 336 -12.04 -9.64 5.52
N LYS A 337 -12.81 -9.83 6.61
CA LYS A 337 -12.77 -11.06 7.42
C LYS A 337 -13.72 -12.15 6.94
N ILE A 338 -14.96 -11.81 6.58
CA ILE A 338 -16.02 -12.79 6.23
C ILE A 338 -16.47 -12.67 4.76
N GLY A 339 -15.93 -11.70 4.02
CA GLY A 339 -16.24 -11.48 2.60
C GLY A 339 -17.46 -10.58 2.36
N ARG A 340 -17.54 -10.01 1.15
CA ARG A 340 -18.47 -8.93 0.78
C ARG A 340 -19.92 -9.38 0.86
N ARG A 341 -20.23 -10.55 0.29
CA ARG A 341 -21.56 -11.17 0.28
C ARG A 341 -22.13 -11.32 1.70
N LYS A 342 -21.35 -11.92 2.61
CA LYS A 342 -21.82 -12.23 3.97
C LYS A 342 -21.99 -10.97 4.79
N THR A 343 -21.05 -10.02 4.70
CA THR A 343 -21.17 -8.72 5.37
C THR A 343 -22.40 -7.94 4.91
N MET A 344 -22.65 -7.88 3.59
CA MET A 344 -23.82 -7.21 3.03
C MET A 344 -25.14 -7.85 3.47
N ALA A 345 -25.25 -9.18 3.39
CA ALA A 345 -26.43 -9.92 3.84
C ALA A 345 -26.66 -9.75 5.35
N LEU A 346 -25.59 -9.78 6.16
CA LEU A 346 -25.67 -9.57 7.60
C LEU A 346 -26.22 -8.18 7.94
N GLY A 347 -25.68 -7.12 7.35
CA GLY A 347 -26.15 -5.76 7.64
C GLY A 347 -27.60 -5.53 7.21
N PHE A 348 -27.98 -5.95 5.99
CA PHE A 348 -29.39 -5.89 5.56
C PHE A 348 -30.32 -6.70 6.47
N GLY A 349 -29.93 -7.91 6.86
CA GLY A 349 -30.72 -8.77 7.75
C GLY A 349 -30.91 -8.15 9.14
N LEU A 350 -29.84 -7.64 9.74
CA LEU A 350 -29.91 -6.97 11.05
C LEU A 350 -30.72 -5.66 10.97
N GLN A 351 -30.53 -4.87 9.91
CA GLN A 351 -31.30 -3.66 9.67
C GLN A 351 -32.80 -3.96 9.51
N ALA A 352 -33.16 -5.02 8.78
CA ALA A 352 -34.54 -5.48 8.64
C ALA A 352 -35.14 -5.89 9.98
N CYS A 353 -34.43 -6.72 10.76
CA CYS A 353 -34.89 -7.15 12.09
C CYS A 353 -35.18 -5.95 13.00
N LEU A 354 -34.24 -5.00 13.09
CA LEU A 354 -34.41 -3.82 13.91
C LEU A 354 -35.54 -2.92 13.39
N GLY A 355 -35.64 -2.72 12.08
CA GLY A 355 -36.69 -1.91 11.48
C GLY A 355 -38.09 -2.50 11.66
N PHE A 356 -38.26 -3.84 11.62
CA PHE A 356 -39.53 -4.49 11.97
C PHE A 356 -39.89 -4.30 13.45
N ILE A 357 -38.90 -4.36 14.36
CA ILE A 357 -39.11 -4.07 15.78
C ILE A 357 -39.55 -2.61 15.98
N MET A 358 -38.85 -1.67 15.33
CA MET A 358 -39.18 -0.25 15.41
C MET A 358 -40.56 0.06 14.81
N GLY A 359 -40.89 -0.50 13.65
CA GLY A 359 -42.19 -0.32 12.99
C GLY A 359 -43.33 -0.97 13.77
N GLY A 360 -43.14 -2.17 14.31
CA GLY A 360 -44.17 -2.89 15.06
C GLY A 360 -44.43 -2.32 16.47
N CYS A 361 -43.39 -1.80 17.13
CA CYS A 361 -43.47 -1.28 18.50
C CYS A 361 -43.38 0.25 18.60
N LEU A 362 -43.61 0.98 17.50
CA LEU A 362 -43.30 2.41 17.43
C LEU A 362 -44.01 3.23 18.51
N GLU A 363 -45.29 2.97 18.79
CA GLU A 363 -46.06 3.65 19.85
C GLU A 363 -45.43 3.52 21.23
N SER A 364 -44.81 2.37 21.52
CA SER A 364 -44.15 2.13 22.81
C SER A 364 -42.77 2.79 22.86
N ILE A 365 -42.04 2.77 21.73
CA ILE A 365 -40.70 3.34 21.62
C ILE A 365 -40.75 4.88 21.67
N GLN A 366 -41.72 5.50 21.00
CA GLN A 366 -41.87 6.96 20.92
C GLN A 366 -42.18 7.63 22.27
N LYS A 367 -42.67 6.87 23.27
CA LYS A 367 -42.83 7.37 24.65
C LYS A 367 -41.49 7.80 25.28
N SER A 368 -40.37 7.29 24.77
CA SER A 368 -39.02 7.69 25.19
C SER A 368 -38.25 8.21 23.98
N THR A 369 -38.19 9.53 23.84
CA THR A 369 -37.43 10.20 22.76
C THR A 369 -35.97 9.75 22.68
N PRO A 370 -35.20 9.60 23.80
CA PRO A 370 -33.83 9.10 23.74
C PRO A 370 -33.74 7.65 23.21
N LEU A 371 -34.68 6.78 23.60
CA LEU A 371 -34.71 5.40 23.12
C LEU A 371 -34.97 5.34 21.61
N PHE A 372 -35.94 6.14 21.13
CA PHE A 372 -36.23 6.24 19.70
C PHE A 372 -34.99 6.68 18.91
N ILE A 373 -34.29 7.72 19.36
CA ILE A 373 -33.12 8.27 18.67
C ILE A 373 -31.98 7.25 18.61
N VAL A 374 -31.70 6.53 19.70
CA VAL A 374 -30.64 5.50 19.71
C VAL A 374 -30.99 4.33 18.79
N LEU A 375 -32.22 3.82 18.87
CA LEU A 375 -32.64 2.72 17.98
C LEU A 375 -32.64 3.15 16.52
N TYR A 376 -33.04 4.39 16.24
CA TYR A 376 -33.00 4.92 14.90
C TYR A 376 -31.57 5.09 14.38
N GLY A 377 -30.66 5.62 15.21
CA GLY A 377 -29.25 5.68 14.90
C GLY A 377 -28.66 4.31 14.60
N LEU A 378 -28.95 3.31 15.43
CA LEU A 378 -28.52 1.92 15.21
C LEU A 378 -29.09 1.32 13.91
N PHE A 379 -30.34 1.62 13.57
CA PHE A 379 -30.94 1.20 12.30
C PHE A 379 -30.17 1.75 11.10
N LEU A 380 -29.70 2.99 11.17
CA LEU A 380 -28.82 3.58 10.15
C LEU A 380 -27.43 2.94 10.16
N THR A 381 -26.82 2.77 11.34
CA THR A 381 -25.51 2.10 11.49
C THR A 381 -25.50 0.72 10.83
N LEU A 382 -26.55 -0.09 11.03
CA LEU A 382 -26.62 -1.45 10.48
C LEU A 382 -26.69 -1.46 8.94
N GLY A 383 -27.30 -0.43 8.34
CA GLY A 383 -27.25 -0.22 6.89
C GLY A 383 -25.82 0.03 6.40
N GLU A 384 -25.02 0.80 7.15
CA GLU A 384 -23.62 1.05 6.79
C GLU A 384 -22.72 -0.17 7.03
N VAL A 385 -22.94 -0.93 8.11
CA VAL A 385 -22.20 -2.17 8.39
C VAL A 385 -22.25 -3.15 7.22
N GLY A 386 -23.41 -3.26 6.55
CA GLY A 386 -23.57 -4.18 5.43
C GLY A 386 -23.31 -3.52 4.08
N PRO A 387 -24.37 -3.11 3.37
CA PRO A 387 -24.24 -2.56 2.02
C PRO A 387 -23.42 -1.27 1.96
N GLY A 388 -23.52 -0.34 2.92
CA GLY A 388 -22.75 0.91 2.88
C GLY A 388 -21.25 0.69 2.73
N ALA A 389 -20.66 -0.14 3.60
CA ALA A 389 -19.24 -0.43 3.61
C ALA A 389 -18.76 -1.32 2.43
N THR A 390 -19.65 -2.08 1.78
CA THR A 390 -19.25 -3.15 0.85
C THR A 390 -19.66 -2.92 -0.60
N ILE A 391 -20.69 -2.12 -0.87
CA ILE A 391 -21.31 -2.08 -2.20
C ILE A 391 -20.42 -1.43 -3.25
N VAL A 392 -19.67 -0.40 -2.90
CA VAL A 392 -18.76 0.29 -3.83
C VAL A 392 -17.58 -0.63 -4.19
N ALA A 393 -16.99 -1.31 -3.21
CA ALA A 393 -15.94 -2.31 -3.45
C ALA A 393 -16.46 -3.41 -4.38
N THR A 394 -17.62 -3.98 -4.04
CA THR A 394 -18.23 -5.05 -4.82
C THR A 394 -18.51 -4.61 -6.26
N SER A 395 -19.03 -3.39 -6.45
CA SER A 395 -19.34 -2.83 -7.77
C SER A 395 -18.10 -2.54 -8.63
N SER A 396 -16.93 -2.41 -8.02
CA SER A 396 -15.64 -2.17 -8.70
C SER A 396 -14.85 -3.45 -8.98
N GLU A 397 -15.03 -4.49 -8.16
CA GLU A 397 -14.17 -5.68 -8.16
C GLU A 397 -14.52 -6.67 -9.28
N PHE A 398 -15.80 -6.84 -9.67
CA PHE A 398 -16.21 -7.90 -10.60
C PHE A 398 -15.94 -7.62 -12.10
N VAL A 399 -15.43 -6.43 -12.42
CA VAL A 399 -15.24 -5.96 -13.81
C VAL A 399 -13.77 -5.65 -14.11
N PRO A 400 -13.34 -5.90 -15.36
CA PRO A 400 -11.99 -5.61 -15.80
C PRO A 400 -11.76 -4.11 -15.98
N THR A 401 -10.50 -3.70 -15.89
CA THR A 401 -10.03 -2.31 -15.84
C THR A 401 -10.54 -1.48 -17.01
N SER A 402 -10.64 -2.07 -18.19
CA SER A 402 -11.01 -1.38 -19.43
C SER A 402 -12.47 -0.90 -19.51
N ILE A 403 -13.37 -1.47 -18.70
CA ILE A 403 -14.80 -1.09 -18.63
C ILE A 403 -15.26 -0.76 -17.19
N ARG A 404 -14.32 -0.76 -16.24
CA ARG A 404 -14.61 -0.62 -14.80
C ARG A 404 -15.32 0.70 -14.52
N GLY A 405 -14.86 1.79 -15.11
CA GLY A 405 -15.48 3.11 -14.93
C GLY A 405 -16.94 3.10 -15.35
N GLN A 406 -17.25 2.55 -16.51
CA GLN A 406 -18.61 2.54 -17.05
C GLN A 406 -19.56 1.58 -16.32
N MET A 407 -19.10 0.38 -15.95
CA MET A 407 -19.94 -0.58 -15.21
C MET A 407 -20.22 -0.11 -13.79
N LEU A 408 -19.21 0.47 -13.12
CA LEU A 408 -19.38 1.10 -11.82
C LEU A 408 -20.31 2.32 -11.92
N GLY A 409 -20.13 3.16 -12.95
CA GLY A 409 -21.00 4.30 -13.24
C GLY A 409 -22.46 3.87 -13.44
N LEU A 410 -22.71 2.77 -14.16
CA LEU A 410 -24.05 2.22 -14.32
C LEU A 410 -24.66 1.75 -12.98
N CYS A 411 -23.92 0.98 -12.19
CA CYS A 411 -24.38 0.54 -10.86
C CYS A 411 -24.69 1.74 -9.96
N ALA A 412 -23.81 2.75 -9.95
CA ALA A 412 -23.98 3.96 -9.18
C ALA A 412 -25.20 4.76 -9.66
N ALA A 413 -25.43 4.88 -10.98
CA ALA A 413 -26.58 5.57 -11.54
C ALA A 413 -27.90 4.91 -11.13
N VAL A 414 -27.98 3.57 -11.20
CA VAL A 414 -29.13 2.80 -10.71
C VAL A 414 -29.32 3.03 -9.20
N SER A 415 -28.23 3.09 -8.44
CA SER A 415 -28.32 3.38 -7.01
C SER A 415 -28.94 4.74 -6.70
N LYS A 416 -28.64 5.78 -7.49
CA LYS A 416 -29.18 7.13 -7.29
C LYS A 416 -30.63 7.25 -7.78
N ALA A 417 -31.05 6.42 -8.72
CA ALA A 417 -32.47 6.25 -9.02
C ALA A 417 -33.23 5.69 -7.79
N GLY A 418 -32.65 4.73 -7.06
CA GLY A 418 -33.18 4.24 -5.80
C GLY A 418 -33.36 5.34 -4.76
N ALA A 419 -32.33 6.18 -4.58
CA ALA A 419 -32.40 7.36 -3.69
C ALA A 419 -33.51 8.34 -4.11
N ALA A 420 -33.60 8.67 -5.40
CA ALA A 420 -34.60 9.61 -5.93
C ALA A 420 -36.03 9.09 -5.74
N ILE A 421 -36.27 7.81 -6.06
CA ILE A 421 -37.57 7.16 -5.92
C ILE A 421 -37.94 7.10 -4.44
N GLY A 422 -37.06 6.57 -3.59
CA GLY A 422 -37.29 6.50 -2.14
C GLY A 422 -37.65 7.86 -1.55
N THR A 423 -36.91 8.91 -1.91
CA THR A 423 -37.14 10.27 -1.40
C THR A 423 -38.47 10.84 -1.87
N SER A 424 -38.84 10.54 -3.13
CA SER A 424 -40.07 11.05 -3.74
C SER A 424 -41.33 10.36 -3.23
N VAL A 425 -41.27 9.07 -2.88
CA VAL A 425 -42.41 8.33 -2.32
C VAL A 425 -42.54 8.49 -0.81
N PHE A 426 -41.47 8.88 -0.10
CA PHE A 426 -41.45 9.01 1.35
C PHE A 426 -42.55 9.92 1.91
N LYS A 427 -42.62 11.18 1.46
CA LYS A 427 -43.63 12.13 1.92
C LYS A 427 -45.06 11.72 1.52
N PRO A 428 -45.33 11.24 0.29
CA PRO A 428 -46.64 10.67 -0.07
C PRO A 428 -47.08 9.50 0.82
N ILE A 429 -46.17 8.60 1.22
CA ILE A 429 -46.51 7.50 2.15
C ILE A 429 -46.96 8.08 3.48
N LEU A 430 -46.24 9.04 4.05
CA LEU A 430 -46.65 9.71 5.29
C LEU A 430 -48.01 10.39 5.14
N ALA A 431 -48.22 11.14 4.06
CA ALA A 431 -49.46 11.87 3.80
C ALA A 431 -50.68 10.96 3.59
N SER A 432 -50.48 9.71 3.13
CA SER A 432 -51.58 8.75 2.94
C SER A 432 -52.28 8.35 4.24
N TYR A 433 -51.65 8.58 5.40
CA TYR A 433 -52.21 8.33 6.73
C TYR A 433 -52.81 9.59 7.40
N GLY A 434 -52.92 10.71 6.67
CA GLY A 434 -53.50 11.95 7.18
C GLY A 434 -52.71 12.52 8.36
N ASP A 435 -53.42 12.90 9.43
CA ASP A 435 -52.82 13.48 10.64
C ASP A 435 -52.23 12.42 11.61
N ASP A 436 -52.38 11.13 11.31
CA ASP A 436 -51.83 10.03 12.12
C ASP A 436 -50.33 9.82 11.80
N THR A 437 -49.51 10.70 12.38
CA THR A 437 -48.05 10.71 12.20
C THR A 437 -47.38 9.44 12.72
N VAL A 438 -48.00 8.74 13.68
CA VAL A 438 -47.47 7.50 14.23
C VAL A 438 -47.62 6.37 13.22
N ARG A 439 -48.82 6.17 12.66
CA ARG A 439 -49.05 5.14 11.62
C ARG A 439 -48.27 5.42 10.34
N GLY A 440 -48.16 6.68 9.94
CA GLY A 440 -47.31 7.07 8.82
C GLY A 440 -45.86 6.64 9.02
N ASN A 441 -45.28 6.95 10.18
CA ASN A 441 -43.91 6.55 10.52
C ASN A 441 -43.75 5.02 10.63
N GLN A 442 -44.73 4.31 11.20
CA GLN A 442 -44.73 2.84 11.25
C GLN A 442 -44.66 2.23 9.85
N ALA A 443 -45.50 2.70 8.92
CA ALA A 443 -45.54 2.20 7.56
C ALA A 443 -44.19 2.35 6.85
N VAL A 444 -43.52 3.49 7.03
CA VAL A 444 -42.21 3.77 6.46
C VAL A 444 -41.14 2.80 6.99
N PHE A 445 -41.08 2.56 8.30
CA PHE A 445 -40.15 1.57 8.89
C PHE A 445 -40.42 0.15 8.42
N LEU A 446 -41.69 -0.26 8.34
CA LEU A 446 -42.06 -1.61 7.88
C LEU A 446 -41.74 -1.83 6.40
N ILE A 447 -42.06 -0.86 5.53
CA ILE A 447 -41.74 -0.92 4.10
C ILE A 447 -40.23 -0.96 3.91
N GLY A 448 -39.48 -0.06 4.57
CA GLY A 448 -38.02 -0.04 4.51
C GLY A 448 -37.41 -1.38 4.94
N SER A 449 -37.94 -1.99 6.00
CA SER A 449 -37.49 -3.31 6.48
C SER A 449 -37.79 -4.43 5.50
N GLY A 450 -38.94 -4.41 4.83
CA GLY A 450 -39.27 -5.35 3.75
C GLY A 450 -38.28 -5.25 2.58
N PHE A 451 -37.92 -4.02 2.20
CA PHE A 451 -36.86 -3.80 1.20
C PHE A 451 -35.49 -4.28 1.70
N ALA A 452 -35.16 -4.11 2.98
CA ALA A 452 -33.92 -4.65 3.54
C ALA A 452 -33.87 -6.19 3.48
N VAL A 453 -34.98 -6.90 3.71
CA VAL A 453 -35.05 -8.36 3.50
C VAL A 453 -34.78 -8.71 2.03
N LEU A 454 -35.37 -7.97 1.09
CA LEU A 454 -35.08 -8.16 -0.33
C LEU A 454 -33.60 -7.91 -0.64
N GLY A 455 -33.01 -6.86 -0.05
CA GLY A 455 -31.58 -6.54 -0.16
C GLY A 455 -30.69 -7.69 0.34
N MET A 456 -31.04 -8.30 1.47
CA MET A 456 -30.35 -9.48 2.01
C MET A 456 -30.40 -10.66 1.02
N LEU A 457 -31.56 -10.94 0.43
CA LEU A 457 -31.72 -12.02 -0.55
C LEU A 457 -30.92 -11.74 -1.83
N VAL A 458 -31.00 -10.52 -2.36
CA VAL A 458 -30.22 -10.09 -3.53
C VAL A 458 -28.73 -10.25 -3.25
N ALA A 459 -28.26 -9.78 -2.08
CA ALA A 459 -26.88 -9.92 -1.66
C ALA A 459 -26.45 -11.40 -1.65
N TRP A 460 -27.25 -12.28 -1.03
CA TRP A 460 -26.90 -13.68 -0.87
C TRP A 460 -26.80 -14.45 -2.21
N PHE A 461 -27.72 -14.19 -3.14
CA PHE A 461 -27.84 -14.99 -4.37
C PHE A 461 -27.07 -14.43 -5.57
N PHE A 462 -26.85 -13.11 -5.65
CA PHE A 462 -26.28 -12.49 -6.85
C PHE A 462 -24.86 -11.95 -6.66
N ILE A 463 -24.47 -11.54 -5.44
CA ILE A 463 -23.12 -11.03 -5.18
C ILE A 463 -22.13 -12.20 -5.15
N PRO A 464 -20.94 -12.14 -5.77
CA PRO A 464 -19.93 -13.20 -5.69
C PRO A 464 -19.48 -13.50 -4.25
N ALA A 465 -19.10 -14.77 -3.98
CA ALA A 465 -18.73 -15.20 -2.63
C ALA A 465 -17.34 -14.69 -2.23
N ASN A 466 -16.41 -14.72 -3.17
CA ASN A 466 -15.02 -14.31 -3.00
C ASN A 466 -14.73 -13.11 -3.92
N PRO A 467 -13.93 -12.14 -3.47
CA PRO A 467 -13.45 -11.07 -4.33
C PRO A 467 -12.53 -11.66 -5.42
N PRO A 468 -12.71 -11.30 -6.70
CA PRO A 468 -11.87 -11.78 -7.79
C PRO A 468 -10.47 -11.14 -7.74
N ASN A 469 -9.50 -11.83 -8.34
CA ASN A 469 -8.19 -11.26 -8.65
C ASN A 469 -8.31 -10.35 -9.88
N LEU A 470 -8.01 -9.06 -9.72
CA LEU A 470 -8.25 -8.06 -10.77
C LEU A 470 -7.33 -8.25 -11.98
N VAL A 471 -6.09 -8.70 -11.76
CA VAL A 471 -5.14 -8.96 -12.86
C VAL A 471 -5.60 -10.16 -13.67
N GLU A 472 -6.01 -11.22 -13.00
CA GLU A 472 -6.53 -12.42 -13.65
C GLU A 472 -7.81 -12.11 -14.44
N GLU A 473 -8.71 -11.30 -13.88
CA GLU A 473 -9.93 -10.89 -14.58
C GLU A 473 -9.64 -10.02 -15.81
N ASP A 474 -8.62 -9.15 -15.75
CA ASP A 474 -8.17 -8.38 -16.91
C ASP A 474 -7.68 -9.30 -18.04
N GLU A 475 -6.90 -10.34 -17.74
CA GLU A 475 -6.44 -11.31 -18.74
C GLU A 475 -7.58 -12.18 -19.28
N ASN A 476 -8.45 -12.69 -18.40
CA ASN A 476 -9.62 -13.47 -18.78
C ASN A 476 -10.57 -12.68 -19.70
N TRP A 477 -10.68 -11.37 -19.49
CA TRP A 477 -11.45 -10.49 -20.35
C TRP A 477 -10.82 -10.32 -21.74
N LYS A 478 -9.50 -10.18 -21.83
CA LYS A 478 -8.77 -10.10 -23.11
C LYS A 478 -8.98 -11.36 -23.94
N ILE A 479 -8.79 -12.53 -23.33
CA ILE A 479 -8.99 -13.84 -23.96
C ILE A 479 -10.44 -13.96 -24.46
N TYR A 480 -11.42 -13.62 -23.62
CA TYR A 480 -12.84 -13.70 -23.99
C TYR A 480 -13.20 -12.80 -25.19
N LEU A 481 -12.60 -11.62 -25.31
CA LEU A 481 -12.80 -10.76 -26.47
C LEU A 481 -12.09 -11.28 -27.72
N GLN A 482 -10.89 -11.84 -27.57
CA GLN A 482 -10.15 -12.46 -28.66
C GLN A 482 -10.91 -13.67 -29.23
N ASP A 483 -11.45 -14.54 -28.36
CA ASP A 483 -12.29 -15.68 -28.75
C ASP A 483 -13.58 -15.26 -29.46
N ALA A 484 -14.10 -14.06 -29.13
CA ALA A 484 -15.25 -13.46 -29.78
C ALA A 484 -14.89 -12.70 -31.08
N GLY A 485 -13.62 -12.73 -31.52
CA GLY A 485 -13.15 -12.13 -32.77
C GLY A 485 -12.78 -10.64 -32.69
N TYR A 486 -12.55 -10.10 -31.49
CA TYR A 486 -12.14 -8.71 -31.30
C TYR A 486 -10.63 -8.59 -31.07
N GLU A 487 -9.92 -8.01 -32.04
CA GLU A 487 -8.52 -7.60 -31.87
C GLU A 487 -8.45 -6.16 -31.32
N ILE A 488 -7.94 -6.02 -30.11
CA ILE A 488 -7.88 -4.73 -29.40
C ILE A 488 -6.44 -4.45 -29.02
N GLN A 489 -5.98 -3.22 -29.28
CA GLN A 489 -4.74 -2.73 -28.72
C GLN A 489 -4.95 -2.36 -27.24
N TRP A 490 -4.22 -3.03 -26.36
CA TRP A 490 -4.26 -2.82 -24.92
C TRP A 490 -3.11 -1.93 -24.46
N GLY A 491 -3.38 -1.15 -23.42
CA GLY A 491 -2.42 -0.29 -22.75
C GLY A 491 -2.32 1.13 -23.33
N ASP A 492 -1.69 2.02 -22.56
CA ASP A 492 -1.38 3.38 -22.99
C ASP A 492 0.09 3.74 -22.72
N ASP A 493 0.90 3.60 -23.76
CA ASP A 493 2.32 3.96 -23.76
C ASP A 493 2.57 5.44 -24.14
N LYS A 494 1.52 6.17 -24.54
CA LYS A 494 1.61 7.56 -25.03
C LYS A 494 1.39 8.58 -23.91
N ALA A 495 0.57 8.25 -22.90
CA ALA A 495 0.30 9.12 -21.76
C ALA A 495 1.57 9.32 -20.90
N LYS A 496 2.16 10.52 -20.99
CA LYS A 496 3.31 10.92 -20.17
C LYS A 496 2.84 11.40 -18.80
N ASP A 497 3.30 10.75 -17.74
CA ASP A 497 3.12 11.24 -16.37
C ASP A 497 3.73 12.65 -16.23
N PRO A 498 3.18 13.52 -15.36
CA PRO A 498 3.78 14.83 -15.10
C PRO A 498 5.27 14.65 -14.73
N LYS A 499 6.15 15.43 -15.36
CA LYS A 499 7.60 15.43 -15.07
C LYS A 499 7.84 15.82 -13.61
N LYS A 500 7.82 14.81 -12.73
CA LYS A 500 8.38 14.68 -11.36
C LYS A 500 7.75 13.39 -10.79
N VAL A 501 8.40 12.27 -10.49
CA VAL A 501 9.79 11.80 -10.43
C VAL A 501 9.65 10.29 -10.13
N VAL A 502 10.01 9.38 -11.05
CA VAL A 502 10.57 8.10 -10.61
C VAL A 502 12.04 8.41 -10.36
N PHE A 503 12.39 8.56 -9.10
CA PHE A 503 13.75 8.28 -8.68
C PHE A 503 13.79 6.77 -8.44
N ASP A 504 14.96 6.17 -8.66
CA ASP A 504 15.32 4.87 -8.10
C ASP A 504 14.81 3.65 -8.88
N ALA A 505 14.84 3.73 -10.22
CA ALA A 505 14.85 2.52 -11.04
C ALA A 505 16.20 1.79 -10.85
N ILE A 506 16.18 0.66 -10.14
CA ILE A 506 17.36 -0.10 -9.72
C ILE A 506 17.50 -1.35 -10.58
N ALA A 507 18.66 -1.54 -11.20
CA ALA A 507 19.07 -2.82 -11.78
C ALA A 507 19.77 -3.70 -10.74
N ILE A 508 19.51 -5.01 -10.74
CA ILE A 508 20.32 -5.98 -9.98
C ILE A 508 21.27 -6.68 -10.95
N ILE A 509 22.57 -6.60 -10.69
CA ILE A 509 23.61 -7.21 -11.52
C ILE A 509 24.14 -8.44 -10.78
N GLY A 510 23.74 -9.63 -11.22
CA GLY A 510 24.06 -10.93 -10.61
C GLY A 510 22.98 -11.42 -9.66
N GLN A 511 22.30 -12.51 -10.02
CA GLN A 511 21.24 -13.14 -9.22
C GLN A 511 21.73 -14.45 -8.60
N GLY A 512 22.95 -14.42 -8.03
CA GLY A 512 23.59 -15.53 -7.33
C GLY A 512 23.08 -15.72 -5.89
N ALA A 513 23.94 -16.09 -4.95
CA ALA A 513 23.52 -16.36 -3.57
C ALA A 513 22.99 -15.13 -2.81
N ILE A 514 23.55 -13.94 -3.07
CA ILE A 514 23.16 -12.70 -2.38
C ILE A 514 22.17 -11.84 -3.18
N GLY A 515 22.17 -11.95 -4.51
CA GLY A 515 21.29 -11.19 -5.40
C GLY A 515 19.81 -11.22 -4.98
N PRO A 516 19.21 -12.40 -4.69
CA PRO A 516 17.83 -12.50 -4.20
C PRO A 516 17.54 -11.68 -2.96
N ARG A 517 18.46 -11.60 -1.98
CA ARG A 517 18.24 -10.78 -0.77
C ARG A 517 18.18 -9.30 -1.12
N HIS A 518 18.98 -8.83 -2.06
CA HIS A 518 18.93 -7.45 -2.56
C HIS A 518 17.67 -7.21 -3.39
N THR A 519 17.28 -8.14 -4.26
CA THR A 519 16.04 -8.02 -5.04
C THR A 519 14.82 -7.93 -4.14
N ASP A 520 14.70 -8.83 -3.16
CA ASP A 520 13.60 -8.85 -2.20
C ASP A 520 13.60 -7.54 -1.37
N ALA A 521 14.78 -7.06 -0.95
CA ALA A 521 14.89 -5.80 -0.23
C ALA A 521 14.54 -4.57 -1.09
N VAL A 522 14.87 -4.56 -2.39
CA VAL A 522 14.44 -3.49 -3.32
C VAL A 522 12.92 -3.45 -3.42
N LEU A 523 12.26 -4.61 -3.49
CA LEU A 523 10.80 -4.70 -3.56
C LEU A 523 10.11 -4.23 -2.26
N ASP A 524 10.77 -4.35 -1.11
CA ASP A 524 10.24 -3.89 0.17
C ASP A 524 10.37 -2.36 0.37
N VAL A 525 11.39 -1.74 -0.22
CA VAL A 525 11.73 -0.32 -0.05
C VAL A 525 10.68 0.60 -0.68
N THR A 526 10.20 1.57 0.10
CA THR A 526 9.24 2.55 -0.39
C THR A 526 9.93 3.60 -1.25
N GLY A 527 9.76 3.51 -2.57
CA GLY A 527 10.30 4.48 -3.52
C GLY A 527 11.42 3.94 -4.41
N ALA A 528 11.84 2.68 -4.23
CA ALA A 528 12.65 1.95 -5.20
C ALA A 528 11.73 1.21 -6.20
N ALA A 529 12.18 1.04 -7.43
CA ALA A 529 11.57 0.16 -8.41
C ALA A 529 12.62 -0.81 -8.96
N LEU A 530 12.33 -2.12 -8.94
CA LEU A 530 13.16 -3.10 -9.62
C LEU A 530 12.98 -2.93 -11.13
N ALA A 531 13.99 -2.42 -11.81
CA ALA A 531 13.93 -2.10 -13.23
C ALA A 531 14.24 -3.30 -14.12
N CYS A 532 15.29 -4.06 -13.77
CA CYS A 532 15.69 -5.28 -14.47
C CYS A 532 16.70 -6.09 -13.64
N ILE A 533 16.96 -7.31 -14.09
CA ILE A 533 18.06 -8.15 -13.60
C ILE A 533 19.04 -8.41 -14.74
N VAL A 534 20.34 -8.42 -14.42
CA VAL A 534 21.40 -8.82 -15.34
C VAL A 534 22.06 -10.08 -14.82
N ASP A 535 21.92 -11.19 -15.51
CA ASP A 535 22.51 -12.47 -15.11
C ASP A 535 22.80 -13.32 -16.37
N PRO A 536 24.05 -13.77 -16.60
CA PRO A 536 24.40 -14.57 -17.77
C PRO A 536 23.95 -16.03 -17.67
N HIS A 537 23.44 -16.49 -16.52
CA HIS A 537 23.09 -17.89 -16.31
C HIS A 537 21.85 -18.31 -17.14
N PRO A 538 21.80 -19.52 -17.73
CA PRO A 538 20.67 -19.97 -18.56
C PRO A 538 19.32 -20.01 -17.82
N ASP A 539 19.31 -20.36 -16.54
CA ASP A 539 18.10 -20.40 -15.69
C ASP A 539 17.51 -19.02 -15.35
N SER A 540 18.05 -17.95 -15.93
CA SER A 540 17.54 -16.60 -15.68
C SER A 540 16.08 -16.44 -16.12
N ALA A 541 15.57 -17.21 -17.08
CA ALA A 541 14.15 -17.21 -17.43
C ALA A 541 13.21 -17.51 -16.24
N ALA A 542 13.55 -18.50 -15.41
CA ALA A 542 12.79 -18.81 -14.18
C ALA A 542 12.87 -17.66 -13.16
N LYS A 543 14.00 -16.94 -13.12
CA LYS A 543 14.18 -15.75 -12.28
C LYS A 543 13.38 -14.55 -12.80
N SER A 544 13.21 -14.41 -14.12
CA SER A 544 12.35 -13.38 -14.74
C SER A 544 10.90 -13.56 -14.34
N ILE A 545 10.42 -14.82 -14.31
CA ILE A 545 9.06 -15.15 -13.87
C ILE A 545 8.85 -14.77 -12.39
N LYS A 546 9.79 -15.12 -11.50
CA LYS A 546 9.68 -14.82 -10.07
C LYS A 546 9.58 -13.32 -9.76
N TYR A 547 10.39 -12.50 -10.42
CA TYR A 547 10.53 -11.07 -10.10
C TYR A 547 9.80 -10.14 -11.06
N ASN A 548 9.23 -10.69 -12.14
CA ASN A 548 8.49 -10.00 -13.17
C ASN A 548 9.17 -8.71 -13.67
N CYS A 549 10.43 -8.84 -14.08
CA CYS A 549 11.20 -7.75 -14.69
C CYS A 549 12.01 -8.27 -15.90
N PRO A 550 12.42 -7.38 -16.83
CA PRO A 550 13.32 -7.71 -17.91
C PRO A 550 14.62 -8.32 -17.39
N ILE A 551 15.14 -9.29 -18.13
CA ILE A 551 16.43 -9.89 -17.85
C ILE A 551 17.36 -9.72 -19.03
N PHE A 552 18.58 -9.28 -18.73
CA PHE A 552 19.64 -9.12 -19.70
C PHE A 552 20.79 -10.09 -19.42
N ALA A 553 21.42 -10.59 -20.48
CA ALA A 553 22.59 -11.47 -20.35
C ALA A 553 23.86 -10.71 -19.95
N SER A 554 23.91 -9.39 -20.15
CA SER A 554 25.06 -8.55 -19.83
C SER A 554 24.66 -7.11 -19.53
N VAL A 555 25.56 -6.37 -18.87
CA VAL A 555 25.38 -4.93 -18.61
C VAL A 555 25.31 -4.15 -19.92
N ASP A 556 26.08 -4.53 -20.95
CA ASP A 556 26.00 -3.88 -22.26
C ASP A 556 24.64 -4.04 -22.91
N ALA A 557 24.05 -5.24 -22.86
CA ALA A 557 22.71 -5.48 -23.39
C ALA A 557 21.66 -4.63 -22.66
N MET A 558 21.77 -4.52 -21.33
CA MET A 558 20.90 -3.65 -20.52
C MET A 558 21.07 -2.17 -20.90
N LEU A 559 22.30 -1.69 -21.09
CA LEU A 559 22.58 -0.28 -21.41
C LEU A 559 22.14 0.12 -22.83
N GLN A 560 22.04 -0.84 -23.76
CA GLN A 560 21.60 -0.60 -25.14
C GLN A 560 20.07 -0.56 -25.29
N ASP A 561 19.35 -1.13 -24.33
CA ASP A 561 17.89 -1.14 -24.32
C ASP A 561 17.34 0.25 -23.97
N LYS A 562 16.53 0.83 -24.88
CA LYS A 562 15.96 2.17 -24.73
C LYS A 562 14.64 2.17 -23.96
N ASP A 563 14.03 1.01 -23.78
CA ASP A 563 12.75 0.84 -23.10
C ASP A 563 12.95 0.69 -21.59
N VAL A 564 14.17 0.37 -21.15
CA VAL A 564 14.53 0.26 -19.73
C VAL A 564 15.34 1.47 -19.28
N ARG A 565 14.78 2.26 -18.35
CA ARG A 565 15.48 3.35 -17.67
C ARG A 565 16.11 2.85 -16.37
N ILE A 566 17.42 3.03 -16.21
CA ILE A 566 18.16 2.70 -14.99
C ILE A 566 18.75 3.96 -14.36
N ASP A 567 18.46 4.20 -13.08
CA ASP A 567 19.05 5.29 -12.29
C ASP A 567 20.19 4.79 -11.39
N ALA A 568 20.05 3.56 -10.86
CA ALA A 568 21.02 2.94 -9.98
C ALA A 568 21.17 1.43 -10.24
N ALA A 569 22.26 0.83 -9.80
CA ALA A 569 22.52 -0.59 -9.92
C ALA A 569 23.11 -1.16 -8.63
N ILE A 570 22.71 -2.38 -8.28
CA ILE A 570 23.30 -3.15 -7.19
C ILE A 570 24.12 -4.30 -7.80
N VAL A 571 25.43 -4.28 -7.60
CA VAL A 571 26.36 -5.29 -8.14
C VAL A 571 26.56 -6.41 -7.12
N CYS A 572 26.04 -7.59 -7.42
CA CYS A 572 26.00 -8.81 -6.60
C CYS A 572 26.72 -9.99 -7.30
N THR A 573 27.72 -9.68 -8.11
CA THR A 573 28.44 -10.66 -8.97
C THR A 573 29.61 -11.32 -8.22
N PRO A 574 30.36 -12.26 -8.81
CA PRO A 574 31.60 -12.75 -8.21
C PRO A 574 32.61 -11.61 -7.97
N ASN A 575 33.38 -11.68 -6.87
CA ASN A 575 34.25 -10.58 -6.41
C ASN A 575 35.19 -9.99 -7.50
N HIS A 576 35.72 -10.83 -8.40
CA HIS A 576 36.65 -10.40 -9.44
C HIS A 576 36.00 -9.54 -10.55
N THR A 577 34.67 -9.55 -10.67
CA THR A 577 33.93 -8.73 -11.66
C THR A 577 33.43 -7.41 -11.09
N HIS A 578 33.52 -7.19 -9.77
CA HIS A 578 32.99 -6.01 -9.09
C HIS A 578 33.50 -4.69 -9.67
N VAL A 579 34.83 -4.57 -9.82
CA VAL A 579 35.46 -3.33 -10.30
C VAL A 579 35.06 -3.02 -11.74
N ALA A 580 35.24 -3.97 -12.66
CA ALA A 580 34.97 -3.74 -14.08
C ALA A 580 33.49 -3.37 -14.33
N LEU A 581 32.55 -4.10 -13.73
CA LEU A 581 31.12 -3.83 -13.89
C LEU A 581 30.71 -2.52 -13.22
N SER A 582 31.23 -2.22 -12.03
CA SER A 582 30.94 -0.95 -11.34
C SER A 582 31.48 0.24 -12.13
N GLN A 583 32.68 0.15 -12.70
CA GLN A 583 33.24 1.20 -13.55
C GLN A 583 32.39 1.43 -14.80
N GLN A 584 31.97 0.35 -15.47
CA GLN A 584 31.10 0.41 -16.65
C GLN A 584 29.78 1.15 -16.33
N LEU A 585 29.12 0.80 -15.22
CA LEU A 585 27.87 1.41 -14.77
C LEU A 585 28.05 2.90 -14.40
N LEU A 586 29.10 3.21 -13.62
CA LEU A 586 29.40 4.59 -13.22
C LEU A 586 29.65 5.49 -14.44
N LEU A 587 30.45 5.01 -15.41
CA LEU A 587 30.73 5.74 -16.65
C LEU A 587 29.48 5.91 -17.53
N ALA A 588 28.52 4.99 -17.45
CA ALA A 588 27.21 5.12 -18.08
C ALA A 588 26.26 6.09 -17.34
N GLY A 589 26.70 6.72 -16.25
CA GLY A 589 25.92 7.68 -15.47
C GLY A 589 24.98 7.05 -14.44
N ILE A 590 25.17 5.78 -14.09
CA ILE A 590 24.36 5.03 -13.13
C ILE A 590 25.03 5.04 -11.76
N HIS A 591 24.25 5.22 -10.68
CA HIS A 591 24.75 5.12 -9.31
C HIS A 591 24.96 3.66 -8.90
N VAL A 592 25.99 3.33 -8.13
CA VAL A 592 26.34 1.92 -7.82
C VAL A 592 26.35 1.65 -6.33
N LEU A 593 25.68 0.57 -5.92
CA LEU A 593 25.91 -0.14 -4.66
C LEU A 593 26.60 -1.47 -5.00
N CYS A 594 27.88 -1.61 -4.66
CA CYS A 594 28.64 -2.82 -4.97
C CYS A 594 28.73 -3.71 -3.72
N GLU A 595 28.43 -4.99 -3.83
CA GLU A 595 28.66 -5.94 -2.74
C GLU A 595 30.14 -6.00 -2.34
N LYS A 596 30.37 -6.41 -1.09
CA LYS A 596 31.73 -6.56 -0.55
C LYS A 596 32.34 -7.90 -1.01
N PRO A 597 33.68 -7.97 -1.15
CA PRO A 597 34.65 -6.89 -1.06
C PRO A 597 34.56 -5.94 -2.27
N ILE A 598 34.98 -4.68 -2.11
CA ILE A 598 35.01 -3.70 -3.22
C ILE A 598 35.88 -4.16 -4.39
N CYS A 599 36.97 -4.86 -4.11
CA CYS A 599 37.93 -5.36 -5.09
C CYS A 599 38.63 -6.62 -4.58
N THR A 600 39.33 -7.31 -5.49
CA THR A 600 40.24 -8.43 -5.16
C THR A 600 41.70 -8.02 -5.09
N ASP A 601 42.04 -6.82 -5.58
CA ASP A 601 43.37 -6.23 -5.53
C ASP A 601 43.27 -4.71 -5.27
N ILE A 602 44.23 -4.16 -4.54
CA ILE A 602 44.18 -2.75 -4.11
C ILE A 602 44.22 -1.78 -5.29
N PRO A 603 45.09 -1.96 -6.31
CA PRO A 603 45.13 -1.06 -7.46
C PRO A 603 43.80 -0.93 -8.21
N SER A 604 43.07 -2.03 -8.43
CA SER A 604 41.76 -1.99 -9.07
C SER A 604 40.71 -1.28 -8.21
N GLY A 605 40.77 -1.44 -6.88
CA GLY A 605 39.94 -0.69 -5.94
C GLY A 605 40.18 0.82 -6.00
N LEU A 606 41.45 1.25 -6.05
CA LEU A 606 41.81 2.65 -6.24
C LEU A 606 41.29 3.20 -7.58
N SER A 607 41.41 2.41 -8.65
CA SER A 607 40.88 2.76 -9.96
C SER A 607 39.36 2.98 -9.93
N LEU A 608 38.60 2.11 -9.25
CA LEU A 608 37.15 2.27 -9.09
C LEU A 608 36.77 3.56 -8.33
N ILE A 609 37.52 3.90 -7.27
CA ILE A 609 37.32 5.15 -6.51
C ILE A 609 37.56 6.36 -7.42
N GLN A 610 38.61 6.32 -8.25
CA GLN A 610 38.87 7.39 -9.23
C GLN A 610 37.74 7.51 -10.26
N THR A 611 37.22 6.40 -10.78
CA THR A 611 36.07 6.40 -11.70
C THR A 611 34.82 7.04 -11.09
N THR A 612 34.60 6.86 -9.80
CA THR A 612 33.49 7.50 -9.07
C THR A 612 33.60 9.02 -9.12
N ASN A 613 34.81 9.57 -8.97
CA ASN A 613 35.06 11.01 -9.06
C ASN A 613 34.85 11.53 -10.48
N VAL A 614 35.31 10.80 -11.50
CA VAL A 614 35.19 11.19 -12.92
C VAL A 614 33.73 11.18 -13.40
N SER A 615 32.96 10.16 -13.02
CA SER A 615 31.56 10.01 -13.42
C SER A 615 30.60 10.97 -12.72
N ASN A 616 31.02 11.59 -11.61
CA ASN A 616 30.16 12.34 -10.70
C ASN A 616 28.92 11.54 -10.24
N ARG A 617 29.09 10.22 -10.06
CA ARG A 617 28.07 9.31 -9.53
C ARG A 617 28.42 8.86 -8.13
N LYS A 618 27.47 8.21 -7.47
CA LYS A 618 27.62 7.72 -6.08
C LYS A 618 28.02 6.26 -6.12
N LEU A 619 29.05 5.90 -5.36
CA LEU A 619 29.48 4.53 -5.10
C LEU A 619 29.35 4.25 -3.60
N LEU A 620 28.58 3.21 -3.26
CA LEU A 620 28.48 2.66 -1.91
C LEU A 620 28.91 1.20 -1.92
N ILE A 621 29.38 0.70 -0.78
CA ILE A 621 29.77 -0.71 -0.65
C ILE A 621 28.84 -1.45 0.33
N GLY A 622 28.54 -2.71 -0.02
CA GLY A 622 27.56 -3.63 0.56
C GLY A 622 27.82 -4.10 1.99
N HIS A 623 28.45 -3.30 2.85
CA HIS A 623 28.67 -3.62 4.26
C HIS A 623 27.38 -3.47 5.09
N HIS A 624 26.39 -4.34 4.84
CA HIS A 624 25.04 -4.27 5.42
C HIS A 624 25.01 -4.32 6.95
N ARG A 625 26.02 -4.91 7.61
CA ARG A 625 26.09 -4.98 9.08
C ARG A 625 26.18 -3.61 9.76
N ARG A 626 26.66 -2.55 9.07
CA ARG A 626 26.60 -1.16 9.57
C ARG A 626 25.16 -0.64 9.76
N PHE A 627 24.17 -1.31 9.17
CA PHE A 627 22.75 -0.99 9.27
C PHE A 627 22.01 -1.88 10.28
N ASN A 628 22.69 -2.84 10.90
CA ASN A 628 22.11 -3.66 11.94
C ASN A 628 21.87 -2.83 13.22
N PRO A 629 20.71 -2.95 13.89
CA PRO A 629 20.38 -2.17 15.08
C PRO A 629 21.42 -2.25 16.20
N PHE A 630 22.03 -3.43 16.41
CA PHE A 630 23.09 -3.58 17.41
C PHE A 630 24.33 -2.78 17.04
N ALA A 631 24.72 -2.75 15.76
CA ALA A 631 25.86 -1.97 15.31
C ALA A 631 25.63 -0.47 15.41
N VAL A 632 24.41 -0.02 15.11
CA VAL A 632 23.97 1.37 15.29
C VAL A 632 23.98 1.75 16.77
N ALA A 633 23.41 0.90 17.64
CA ALA A 633 23.36 1.14 19.08
C ALA A 633 24.76 1.20 19.71
N VAL A 634 25.66 0.29 19.34
CA VAL A 634 27.07 0.35 19.76
C VAL A 634 27.66 1.71 19.42
N LYS A 635 27.55 2.15 18.16
CA LYS A 635 28.11 3.44 17.72
C LYS A 635 27.54 4.62 18.52
N GLN A 636 26.24 4.61 18.80
CA GLN A 636 25.55 5.66 19.58
C GLN A 636 26.02 5.71 21.03
N HIS A 637 26.31 4.55 21.64
CA HIS A 637 26.66 4.46 23.06
C HIS A 637 28.16 4.50 23.36
N LEU A 638 29.05 4.41 22.36
CA LEU A 638 30.50 4.54 22.55
C LEU A 638 30.92 5.76 23.39
N PRO A 639 30.37 6.98 23.19
CA PRO A 639 30.76 8.14 23.98
C PRO A 639 30.53 7.95 25.50
N SER A 640 29.55 7.13 25.87
CA SER A 640 29.23 6.87 27.29
C SER A 640 30.26 5.99 28.00
N LEU A 641 31.16 5.35 27.26
CA LEU A 641 32.24 4.53 27.82
C LEU A 641 33.52 5.36 28.08
N GLY A 642 33.51 6.65 27.74
CA GLY A 642 34.69 7.50 27.80
C GLY A 642 35.72 7.17 26.72
N ARG A 643 37.00 7.27 27.06
CA ARG A 643 38.07 6.91 26.12
C ARG A 643 38.16 5.40 26.01
N ILE A 644 38.00 4.87 24.80
CA ILE A 644 38.14 3.43 24.55
C ILE A 644 39.61 3.02 24.68
N ILE A 645 39.87 2.01 25.49
CA ILE A 645 41.22 1.49 25.79
C ILE A 645 41.50 0.22 24.98
N ALA A 646 40.54 -0.70 24.96
CA ALA A 646 40.71 -1.98 24.29
C ALA A 646 39.39 -2.56 23.76
N ILE A 647 39.50 -3.50 22.82
CA ILE A 647 38.38 -4.37 22.38
C ILE A 647 38.79 -5.84 22.37
N ASN A 648 37.80 -6.71 22.52
CA ASN A 648 37.93 -8.15 22.29
C ASN A 648 36.75 -8.62 21.44
N GLY A 649 37.04 -9.26 20.30
CA GLY A 649 36.04 -9.76 19.38
C GLY A 649 36.26 -11.22 18.99
N LEU A 650 35.17 -11.90 18.66
CA LEU A 650 35.13 -13.28 18.22
C LEU A 650 34.22 -13.38 17.00
N TRP A 651 34.69 -14.06 15.96
CA TRP A 651 33.81 -14.60 14.94
C TRP A 651 34.22 -16.04 14.70
N THR A 652 33.49 -16.94 15.32
CA THR A 652 33.81 -18.35 15.37
C THR A 652 32.57 -19.17 15.12
N LEU A 653 32.61 -20.07 14.14
CA LEU A 653 31.52 -20.98 13.82
C LEU A 653 32.04 -22.18 13.04
N TYR A 654 31.21 -23.20 12.87
CA TYR A 654 31.57 -24.38 12.11
C TYR A 654 30.84 -24.39 10.77
N LYS A 655 31.59 -24.28 9.66
CA LYS A 655 31.02 -24.47 8.32
C LYS A 655 31.10 -25.95 7.91
N PRO A 656 29.96 -26.58 7.54
CA PRO A 656 29.95 -27.98 7.14
C PRO A 656 30.66 -28.20 5.80
N SER A 657 31.07 -29.44 5.50
CA SER A 657 31.73 -29.80 4.24
C SER A 657 30.93 -29.38 3.00
N SER A 658 29.59 -29.48 3.07
CA SER A 658 28.68 -29.08 1.99
C SER A 658 28.79 -27.61 1.59
N TYR A 659 29.28 -26.73 2.48
CA TYR A 659 29.56 -25.33 2.16
C TYR A 659 30.71 -25.18 1.16
N PHE A 660 31.58 -26.18 1.03
CA PHE A 660 32.73 -26.15 0.13
C PHE A 660 32.51 -27.00 -1.12
N ASP A 661 31.42 -27.75 -1.21
CA ASP A 661 31.11 -28.66 -2.31
C ASP A 661 30.67 -27.89 -3.57
N PRO A 662 30.69 -28.55 -4.75
CA PRO A 662 30.28 -27.95 -6.01
C PRO A 662 28.90 -27.27 -5.92
N PRO A 663 28.70 -26.06 -6.49
CA PRO A 663 29.60 -25.31 -7.38
C PRO A 663 30.48 -24.26 -6.66
N THR A 664 30.79 -24.45 -5.36
CA THR A 664 31.45 -23.42 -4.53
C THR A 664 32.90 -23.75 -4.14
N GLU A 665 33.57 -24.59 -4.92
CA GLU A 665 34.93 -25.09 -4.65
C GLU A 665 35.99 -23.98 -4.62
N TRP A 666 35.73 -22.84 -5.26
CA TRP A 666 36.59 -21.65 -5.18
C TRP A 666 36.86 -21.22 -3.72
N ARG A 667 35.95 -21.51 -2.79
CA ARG A 667 36.13 -21.26 -1.36
C ARG A 667 37.30 -22.02 -0.73
N ARG A 668 37.79 -23.07 -1.39
CA ARG A 668 38.90 -23.93 -0.94
C ARG A 668 40.29 -23.36 -1.30
N LEU A 669 40.36 -22.37 -2.19
CA LEU A 669 41.61 -21.81 -2.70
C LEU A 669 42.00 -20.56 -1.91
N SER A 670 43.28 -20.41 -1.51
CA SER A 670 43.75 -19.24 -0.75
C SER A 670 43.65 -17.91 -1.51
N SER A 671 43.66 -17.97 -2.85
CA SER A 671 43.58 -16.82 -3.75
C SER A 671 42.19 -16.21 -3.87
N THR A 672 41.13 -16.99 -3.63
CA THR A 672 39.74 -16.55 -3.84
C THR A 672 38.83 -16.80 -2.64
N GLY A 673 39.17 -17.80 -1.82
CA GLY A 673 38.42 -18.22 -0.65
C GLY A 673 39.02 -17.75 0.68
N GLY A 674 38.76 -18.54 1.72
CA GLY A 674 39.21 -18.27 3.09
C GLY A 674 38.34 -17.29 3.87
N PRO A 675 38.18 -17.48 5.20
CA PRO A 675 37.30 -16.65 6.02
C PRO A 675 37.85 -15.24 6.23
N ILE A 676 39.11 -14.93 5.89
CA ILE A 676 39.67 -13.57 6.04
C ILE A 676 38.94 -12.61 5.09
N LEU A 677 38.98 -12.87 3.78
CA LEU A 677 38.32 -12.00 2.80
C LEU A 677 36.79 -12.21 2.74
N ILE A 678 36.29 -13.38 3.16
CA ILE A 678 34.85 -13.66 3.14
C ILE A 678 34.13 -13.13 4.39
N ASN A 679 34.69 -13.35 5.58
CA ASN A 679 34.03 -13.12 6.87
C ASN A 679 34.69 -12.01 7.70
N LEU A 680 36.02 -12.05 7.89
CA LEU A 680 36.74 -11.04 8.69
C LEU A 680 36.57 -9.63 8.13
N ILE A 681 36.43 -9.49 6.81
CA ILE A 681 36.20 -8.18 6.19
C ILE A 681 34.96 -7.46 6.75
N HIS A 682 33.93 -8.19 7.18
CA HIS A 682 32.77 -7.59 7.85
C HIS A 682 33.12 -7.07 9.25
N GLU A 683 33.99 -7.78 9.97
CA GLU A 683 34.43 -7.40 11.31
C GLU A 683 35.36 -6.20 11.24
N VAL A 684 36.35 -6.22 10.34
CA VAL A 684 37.25 -5.09 10.10
C VAL A 684 36.48 -3.84 9.71
N ASP A 685 35.46 -3.99 8.85
CA ASP A 685 34.58 -2.89 8.49
C ASP A 685 33.84 -2.31 9.70
N LEU A 686 33.25 -3.15 10.57
CA LEU A 686 32.60 -2.71 11.80
C LEU A 686 33.57 -2.06 12.77
N LEU A 687 34.78 -2.59 12.90
CA LEU A 687 35.83 -2.01 13.74
C LEU A 687 36.23 -0.62 13.25
N HIS A 688 36.40 -0.43 11.94
CA HIS A 688 36.61 0.90 11.35
C HIS A 688 35.41 1.83 11.59
N TYR A 689 34.20 1.32 11.37
CA TYR A 689 32.97 2.07 11.58
C TYR A 689 32.83 2.54 13.03
N TRP A 690 33.15 1.71 14.02
CA TRP A 690 33.05 2.03 15.44
C TRP A 690 34.21 2.89 15.93
N TYR A 691 35.44 2.49 15.65
CA TYR A 691 36.64 2.97 16.35
C TYR A 691 37.61 3.79 15.49
N GLY A 692 37.40 3.86 14.18
CA GLY A 692 38.32 4.51 13.26
C GLY A 692 39.45 3.60 12.75
N PRO A 693 40.46 4.15 12.09
CA PRO A 693 41.43 3.38 11.31
C PRO A 693 42.31 2.45 12.16
N ILE A 694 42.51 1.22 11.66
CA ILE A 694 43.55 0.30 12.15
C ILE A 694 44.88 0.70 11.49
N THR A 695 45.95 0.77 12.28
CA THR A 695 47.30 1.18 11.82
C THR A 695 48.30 0.04 11.84
N ARG A 696 48.09 -0.98 12.66
CA ARG A 696 48.97 -2.15 12.75
C ARG A 696 48.22 -3.42 13.09
N VAL A 697 48.65 -4.54 12.52
CA VAL A 697 48.14 -5.87 12.84
C VAL A 697 49.29 -6.86 13.13
N TYR A 698 49.02 -7.85 13.99
CA TYR A 698 49.80 -9.09 14.04
C TYR A 698 48.82 -10.25 14.07
N ALA A 699 49.04 -11.27 13.24
CA ALA A 699 48.13 -12.40 13.10
C ALA A 699 48.87 -13.73 13.17
N GLU A 700 48.39 -14.60 14.05
CA GLU A 700 48.81 -15.99 14.16
C GLU A 700 47.72 -16.89 13.53
N PRO A 701 48.02 -17.71 12.50
CA PRO A 701 47.05 -18.59 11.88
C PRO A 701 46.53 -19.64 12.84
N ALA A 702 45.23 -19.92 12.78
CA ALA A 702 44.63 -21.02 13.52
C ALA A 702 45.09 -22.38 12.98
N PRO A 703 45.14 -23.44 13.81
CA PRO A 703 45.42 -24.79 13.36
C PRO A 703 44.41 -25.24 12.29
N LYS A 704 44.89 -25.76 11.16
CA LYS A 704 44.02 -26.31 10.10
C LYS A 704 43.36 -27.61 10.55
N GLN A 705 42.07 -27.74 10.27
CA GLN A 705 41.27 -28.95 10.44
C GLN A 705 40.86 -29.59 9.10
N ARG A 706 40.76 -28.82 8.01
CA ARG A 706 40.44 -29.30 6.67
C ARG A 706 41.69 -29.31 5.79
N SER A 707 41.67 -30.13 4.75
CA SER A 707 42.79 -30.29 3.81
C SER A 707 42.77 -29.28 2.65
N PHE A 708 42.13 -28.12 2.83
CA PHE A 708 42.04 -27.08 1.79
C PHE A 708 43.25 -26.15 1.81
N ASP A 709 43.53 -25.51 0.68
CA ASP A 709 44.61 -24.53 0.55
C ASP A 709 44.31 -23.25 1.34
N ALA A 710 43.06 -22.78 1.30
CA ALA A 710 42.59 -21.62 2.04
C ALA A 710 42.87 -21.69 3.55
N GLU A 711 43.06 -20.52 4.17
CA GLU A 711 43.13 -20.38 5.62
C GLU A 711 41.78 -20.69 6.29
N GLU A 712 41.80 -21.02 7.58
CA GLU A 712 40.60 -21.38 8.34
C GLU A 712 40.27 -20.41 9.47
N GLY A 713 41.23 -19.57 9.84
CA GLY A 713 41.13 -18.66 10.97
C GLY A 713 42.47 -18.07 11.38
N ALA A 714 42.41 -17.08 12.26
CA ALA A 714 43.56 -16.43 12.85
C ALA A 714 43.21 -15.80 14.21
N ALA A 715 44.18 -15.80 15.12
CA ALA A 715 44.20 -14.94 16.29
C ALA A 715 44.94 -13.64 15.93
N ILE A 716 44.28 -12.51 16.10
CA ILE A 716 44.71 -11.22 15.56
C ILE A 716 44.83 -10.22 16.70
N THR A 717 45.92 -9.47 16.73
CA THR A 717 46.07 -8.27 17.54
C THR A 717 46.07 -7.04 16.64
N LEU A 718 45.43 -5.96 17.10
CA LEU A 718 45.16 -4.76 16.34
C LEU A 718 45.65 -3.53 17.12
N ARG A 719 46.16 -2.53 16.40
CA ARG A 719 46.36 -1.17 16.91
C ARG A 719 45.60 -0.19 16.05
N PHE A 720 44.91 0.75 16.69
CA PHE A 720 44.16 1.81 16.04
C PHE A 720 44.93 3.12 16.07
N GLU A 721 44.58 4.04 15.18
CA GLU A 721 45.15 5.40 15.12
C GLU A 721 44.93 6.18 16.43
N SER A 722 43.80 5.95 17.10
CA SER A 722 43.49 6.54 18.41
C SER A 722 44.37 6.03 19.56
N GLY A 723 45.22 5.03 19.31
CA GLY A 723 46.09 4.40 20.30
C GLY A 723 45.48 3.21 21.03
N MET A 724 44.18 2.95 20.87
CA MET A 724 43.53 1.76 21.44
C MET A 724 44.05 0.47 20.80
N VAL A 725 43.95 -0.63 21.54
CA VAL A 725 44.38 -1.96 21.10
C VAL A 725 43.20 -2.92 20.98
N GLY A 726 43.34 -3.97 20.18
CA GLY A 726 42.28 -4.95 19.99
C GLY A 726 42.80 -6.36 19.89
N THR A 727 41.98 -7.31 20.30
CA THR A 727 42.15 -8.73 19.98
C THR A 727 40.94 -9.24 19.24
N PHE A 728 41.16 -10.05 18.21
CA PHE A 728 40.09 -10.68 17.44
C PHE A 728 40.46 -12.13 17.13
N LEU A 729 39.56 -13.07 17.40
CA LEU A 729 39.70 -14.46 16.96
C LEU A 729 38.67 -14.76 15.89
N LEU A 730 39.15 -15.09 14.69
CA LEU A 730 38.31 -15.56 13.58
C LEU A 730 38.60 -17.04 13.35
N CYS A 731 37.58 -17.90 13.28
CA CYS A 731 37.75 -19.28 12.83
C CYS A 731 36.43 -19.88 12.31
N ASP A 732 36.41 -20.40 11.09
CA ASP A 732 35.20 -21.00 10.49
C ASP A 732 35.18 -22.54 10.51
N ALA A 733 36.10 -23.15 11.26
CA ALA A 733 36.26 -24.59 11.45
C ALA A 733 36.08 -25.04 12.92
N VAL A 734 35.32 -24.28 13.74
CA VAL A 734 35.20 -24.57 15.18
C VAL A 734 33.75 -24.53 15.65
N VAL A 735 33.36 -25.50 16.49
CA VAL A 735 32.04 -25.50 17.12
C VAL A 735 31.96 -24.34 18.12
N SER A 736 31.18 -23.32 17.80
CA SER A 736 31.11 -22.11 18.61
C SER A 736 29.79 -21.35 18.42
N PRO A 737 29.24 -20.73 19.48
CA PRO A 737 28.08 -19.85 19.40
C PRO A 737 28.44 -18.37 19.15
N TYR A 738 29.72 -18.01 19.09
CA TYR A 738 30.21 -16.63 19.11
C TYR A 738 30.48 -16.10 17.71
N SER A 739 29.45 -15.54 17.08
CA SER A 739 29.52 -14.84 15.80
C SER A 739 28.51 -13.70 15.77
N PHE A 740 28.73 -12.71 14.89
CA PHE A 740 27.80 -11.60 14.72
C PHE A 740 26.38 -12.09 14.39
N GLU A 741 26.27 -13.04 13.46
CA GLU A 741 24.99 -13.60 13.03
C GLU A 741 24.31 -14.40 14.14
N GLY A 742 25.04 -15.27 14.83
CA GLY A 742 24.52 -16.06 15.95
C GLY A 742 24.08 -15.18 17.11
N GLY A 743 24.86 -14.14 17.43
CA GLY A 743 24.52 -13.20 18.49
C GLY A 743 23.27 -12.37 18.15
N THR A 744 23.29 -11.68 17.02
CA THR A 744 22.24 -10.70 16.67
C THR A 744 20.98 -11.33 16.07
N GLY A 745 21.09 -12.51 15.46
CA GLY A 745 20.04 -13.12 14.65
C GLY A 745 19.87 -12.48 13.27
N GLU A 746 20.89 -11.78 12.74
CA GLU A 746 20.81 -11.09 11.44
C GLU A 746 20.48 -12.03 10.27
N ASN A 747 21.09 -13.22 10.25
CA ASN A 747 20.88 -14.19 9.19
C ASN A 747 19.89 -15.26 9.67
N PRO A 748 18.67 -15.35 9.09
CA PRO A 748 17.66 -16.32 9.53
C PRO A 748 18.08 -17.78 9.32
N ASN A 749 19.08 -18.05 8.48
CA ASN A 749 19.62 -19.39 8.25
C ASN A 749 20.63 -19.82 9.33
N ILE A 750 21.04 -18.92 10.22
CA ILE A 750 21.95 -19.21 11.34
C ILE A 750 21.16 -19.10 12.65
N PRO A 751 21.06 -20.18 13.45
CA PRO A 751 20.33 -20.13 14.71
C PRO A 751 20.84 -19.03 15.64
N ARG A 752 19.91 -18.22 16.17
CA ARG A 752 20.22 -17.16 17.12
C ARG A 752 20.60 -17.76 18.48
N THR A 753 21.83 -17.51 18.92
CA THR A 753 22.38 -17.92 20.21
C THR A 753 22.27 -16.81 21.26
N GLY A 754 22.26 -15.54 20.83
CA GLY A 754 22.27 -14.38 21.72
C GLY A 754 23.54 -14.24 22.56
N LYS A 755 24.62 -14.97 22.21
CA LYS A 755 25.88 -14.95 22.95
C LYS A 755 26.79 -13.83 22.46
N ASP A 756 27.54 -13.26 23.41
CA ASP A 756 28.40 -12.11 23.13
C ASP A 756 29.56 -12.45 22.21
N PHE A 757 29.70 -11.68 21.15
CA PHE A 757 30.78 -11.82 20.17
C PHE A 757 31.74 -10.63 20.21
N HIS A 758 31.39 -9.52 20.87
CA HIS A 758 32.24 -8.33 20.94
C HIS A 758 32.15 -7.63 22.30
N ARG A 759 33.28 -7.16 22.80
CA ARG A 759 33.41 -6.43 24.06
C ARG A 759 34.25 -5.18 23.88
N VAL A 760 33.83 -4.10 24.51
CA VAL A 760 34.45 -2.78 24.48
C VAL A 760 34.85 -2.38 25.89
N PHE A 761 36.09 -1.94 26.07
CA PHE A 761 36.63 -1.52 27.37
C PHE A 761 37.01 -0.05 27.31
N GLY A 762 36.28 0.81 28.02
CA GLY A 762 36.54 2.25 28.12
C GLY A 762 36.93 2.69 29.53
N THR A 763 37.28 3.97 29.69
CA THR A 763 37.67 4.57 30.98
C THR A 763 36.51 4.76 31.95
N GLU A 764 35.29 4.90 31.44
CA GLU A 764 34.08 5.14 32.24
C GLU A 764 33.20 3.89 32.35
N GLY A 765 33.39 2.90 31.47
CA GLY A 765 32.65 1.65 31.53
C GLY A 765 33.05 0.67 30.44
N SER A 766 32.44 -0.52 30.46
CA SER A 766 32.59 -1.53 29.42
C SER A 766 31.24 -1.92 28.82
N LEU A 767 31.24 -2.41 27.58
CA LEU A 767 30.03 -2.82 26.87
C LEU A 767 30.22 -4.19 26.25
N SER A 768 29.25 -5.07 26.44
CA SER A 768 29.13 -6.36 25.74
C SER A 768 28.06 -6.31 24.64
N VAL A 769 28.27 -7.07 23.57
CA VAL A 769 27.42 -7.11 22.37
C VAL A 769 27.22 -8.58 21.97
N PRO A 770 25.98 -9.05 21.76
CA PRO A 770 24.74 -8.30 21.52
C PRO A 770 23.86 -8.16 22.76
N ASP A 771 24.29 -8.60 23.95
CA ASP A 771 23.46 -8.40 25.13
C ASP A 771 23.26 -6.90 25.43
N MET A 772 24.16 -6.03 24.98
CA MET A 772 24.06 -4.57 25.15
C MET A 772 24.00 -4.16 26.62
N THR A 773 24.77 -4.84 27.47
CA THR A 773 24.93 -4.48 28.88
C THR A 773 26.16 -3.57 29.04
N ARG A 774 25.95 -2.36 29.55
CA ARG A 774 27.03 -1.44 29.96
C ARG A 774 27.35 -1.68 31.43
N TRP A 775 28.62 -1.94 31.75
CA TRP A 775 29.10 -2.07 33.13
C TRP A 775 29.84 -0.81 33.55
N GLU A 776 29.45 -0.23 34.69
CA GLU A 776 30.00 1.00 35.25
C GLU A 776 29.96 1.02 36.78
N TYR A 777 30.69 1.95 37.40
CA TYR A 777 30.72 2.11 38.87
C TYR A 777 29.59 3.02 39.41
N GLY A 778 28.76 3.62 38.55
CA GLY A 778 27.75 4.60 38.95
C GLY A 778 28.39 5.80 39.67
N ASP A 779 27.86 6.15 40.84
CA ASP A 779 28.40 7.22 41.69
C ASP A 779 29.54 6.75 42.63
N ALA A 780 29.89 5.45 42.60
CA ALA A 780 30.95 4.91 43.44
C ALA A 780 32.35 5.29 42.93
N GLU A 781 33.33 5.34 43.85
CA GLU A 781 34.73 5.51 43.49
C GLU A 781 35.20 4.33 42.61
N LYS A 782 35.95 4.64 41.55
CA LYS A 782 36.50 3.61 40.66
C LYS A 782 37.59 2.80 41.38
N SER A 783 37.22 1.61 41.85
CA SER A 783 38.13 0.69 42.56
C SER A 783 37.73 -0.76 42.31
N TRP A 784 38.69 -1.67 42.33
CA TRP A 784 38.48 -3.12 42.32
C TRP A 784 37.62 -3.64 43.50
N SER A 785 37.48 -2.83 44.54
CA SER A 785 36.61 -3.10 45.70
C SER A 785 35.19 -2.53 45.57
N SER A 786 34.94 -1.70 44.55
CA SER A 786 33.63 -1.10 44.30
C SER A 786 32.79 -2.01 43.41
N GLU A 787 31.49 -2.08 43.68
CA GLU A 787 30.57 -2.90 42.89
C GLU A 787 30.37 -2.30 41.49
N LEU A 788 30.39 -3.15 40.45
CA LEU A 788 30.01 -2.78 39.10
C LEU A 788 28.52 -3.02 38.90
N VAL A 789 27.84 -2.02 38.34
CA VAL A 789 26.42 -2.09 38.01
C VAL A 789 26.28 -2.29 36.50
N GLY A 790 25.43 -3.25 36.13
CA GLY A 790 25.07 -3.52 34.74
C GLY A 790 23.81 -2.76 34.33
N VAL A 791 23.94 -1.86 33.34
CA VAL A 791 22.84 -1.09 32.75
C VAL A 791 22.54 -1.65 31.37
N LYS A 792 21.30 -2.10 31.16
CA LYS A 792 20.84 -2.56 29.85
C LYS A 792 20.61 -1.36 28.94
N LEU A 793 21.31 -1.31 27.81
CA LEU A 793 21.13 -0.27 26.82
C LEU A 793 20.01 -0.64 25.84
N GLU A 794 19.31 0.39 25.38
CA GLU A 794 18.24 0.23 24.40
C GLU A 794 18.83 -0.07 23.02
N VAL A 795 18.18 -0.99 22.30
CA VAL A 795 18.51 -1.30 20.92
C VAL A 795 17.33 -0.86 20.07
N PRO A 796 17.55 -0.04 19.02
CA PRO A 796 16.48 0.36 18.11
C PRO A 796 15.75 -0.84 17.53
N ASP A 797 14.49 -0.64 17.14
CA ASP A 797 13.69 -1.69 16.51
C ASP A 797 14.40 -2.33 15.32
N MET A 798 14.25 -3.65 15.20
CA MET A 798 14.91 -4.42 14.16
C MET A 798 14.29 -4.14 12.79
N LYS A 799 14.93 -3.24 12.03
CA LYS A 799 14.78 -3.19 10.57
C LYS A 799 15.69 -4.22 9.92
N VAL A 800 15.23 -4.78 8.78
CA VAL A 800 16.06 -5.66 7.95
C VAL A 800 17.23 -4.84 7.40
N PRO A 801 18.50 -5.20 7.67
CA PRO A 801 19.66 -4.36 7.31
C PRO A 801 19.77 -4.05 5.81
N PHE A 802 19.39 -5.00 4.94
CA PHE A 802 19.37 -4.80 3.49
C PHE A 802 18.37 -3.73 3.04
N VAL A 803 17.18 -3.70 3.66
CA VAL A 803 16.15 -2.68 3.38
C VAL A 803 16.67 -1.30 3.77
N GLU A 804 17.21 -1.14 4.99
CA GLU A 804 17.77 0.15 5.42
C GLU A 804 19.01 0.55 4.60
N GLN A 805 19.83 -0.40 4.14
CA GLN A 805 20.96 -0.12 3.25
C GLN A 805 20.50 0.45 1.91
N ILE A 806 19.43 -0.10 1.32
CA ILE A 806 18.87 0.42 0.07
C ILE A 806 18.22 1.78 0.33
N GLU A 807 17.42 1.94 1.38
CA GLU A 807 16.85 3.26 1.73
C GLU A 807 17.94 4.32 1.88
N HIS A 808 19.04 3.99 2.57
CA HIS A 808 20.19 4.87 2.71
C HIS A 808 20.86 5.16 1.37
N PHE A 809 21.05 4.16 0.51
CA PHE A 809 21.60 4.35 -0.83
C PHE A 809 20.80 5.39 -1.63
N LEU A 810 19.46 5.33 -1.56
CA LEU A 810 18.59 6.31 -2.22
C LEU A 810 18.73 7.71 -1.62
N ARG A 811 18.82 7.83 -0.28
CA ARG A 811 19.08 9.12 0.39
C ARG A 811 20.42 9.73 -0.04
N VAL A 812 21.45 8.90 -0.24
CA VAL A 812 22.76 9.35 -0.74
C VAL A 812 22.72 9.81 -2.19
N ILE A 813 22.00 9.09 -3.06
CA ILE A 813 21.78 9.48 -4.46
C ILE A 813 21.11 10.86 -4.53
N ARG A 814 20.13 11.11 -3.65
CA ARG A 814 19.38 12.37 -3.56
C ARG A 814 20.14 13.51 -2.88
N GLY A 815 21.30 13.23 -2.29
CA GLY A 815 22.11 14.22 -1.56
C GLY A 815 21.58 14.56 -0.16
N GLU A 816 20.71 13.73 0.40
CA GLU A 816 20.12 13.90 1.73
C GLU A 816 21.06 13.41 2.83
N GLU A 817 21.88 12.40 2.55
CA GLU A 817 22.85 11.81 3.48
C GLU A 817 24.22 11.57 2.82
N LYS A 818 25.26 11.45 3.65
CA LYS A 818 26.58 10.94 3.21
C LYS A 818 26.59 9.42 3.26
N ALA A 819 27.30 8.79 2.33
CA ALA A 819 27.49 7.34 2.33
C ALA A 819 28.04 6.86 3.68
N ARG A 820 27.35 5.89 4.29
CA ARG A 820 27.82 5.22 5.52
C ARG A 820 29.01 4.31 5.26
N CYS A 821 29.23 3.85 4.03
CA CYS A 821 30.40 3.10 3.61
C CYS A 821 30.66 3.45 2.14
N ASP A 822 31.60 4.36 1.91
CA ASP A 822 32.08 4.70 0.57
C ASP A 822 33.22 3.77 0.11
N GLY A 823 33.69 3.98 -1.12
CA GLY A 823 34.75 3.14 -1.67
C GLY A 823 36.08 3.24 -0.91
N VAL A 824 36.39 4.39 -0.31
CA VAL A 824 37.63 4.60 0.45
C VAL A 824 37.57 3.82 1.76
N GLU A 825 36.46 3.90 2.47
CA GLU A 825 36.25 3.16 3.72
C GLU A 825 36.28 1.64 3.50
N ALA A 826 35.64 1.16 2.42
CA ALA A 826 35.66 -0.26 2.09
C ALA A 826 37.05 -0.75 1.68
N LEU A 827 37.81 0.05 0.91
CA LEU A 827 39.17 -0.32 0.52
C LEU A 827 40.09 -0.46 1.74
N ARG A 828 39.93 0.40 2.76
CA ARG A 828 40.67 0.25 4.03
C ARG A 828 40.46 -1.11 4.68
N ALA A 829 39.25 -1.68 4.61
CA ALA A 829 38.99 -3.01 5.16
C ALA A 829 39.73 -4.11 4.37
N VAL A 830 39.80 -3.99 3.04
CA VAL A 830 40.59 -4.91 2.19
C VAL A 830 42.07 -4.84 2.54
N VAL A 831 42.64 -3.63 2.66
CA VAL A 831 44.05 -3.41 3.02
C VAL A 831 44.40 -4.08 4.35
N VAL A 832 43.54 -3.98 5.37
CA VAL A 832 43.75 -4.65 6.66
C VAL A 832 43.67 -6.18 6.52
N CYS A 833 42.76 -6.71 5.70
CA CYS A 833 42.69 -8.15 5.45
C CYS A 833 43.96 -8.67 4.77
N GLU A 834 44.50 -7.93 3.81
CA GLU A 834 45.79 -8.25 3.17
C GLU A 834 46.96 -8.15 4.16
N ALA A 835 46.98 -7.14 5.04
CA ALA A 835 47.97 -7.03 6.11
C ALA A 835 47.91 -8.22 7.07
N VAL A 836 46.72 -8.72 7.40
CA VAL A 836 46.53 -9.92 8.22
C VAL A 836 47.10 -11.14 7.50
N LYS A 837 46.80 -11.34 6.21
CA LYS A 837 47.37 -12.44 5.41
C LYS A 837 48.91 -12.35 5.35
N MET A 838 49.46 -11.17 5.11
CA MET A 838 50.91 -10.93 5.12
C MET A 838 51.52 -11.24 6.48
N SER A 839 50.91 -10.80 7.57
CA SER A 839 51.38 -11.04 8.94
C SER A 839 51.40 -12.54 9.28
N MET A 840 50.37 -13.31 8.90
CA MET A 840 50.36 -14.76 9.09
C MET A 840 51.47 -15.46 8.31
N LYS A 841 51.80 -14.96 7.11
CA LYS A 841 52.86 -15.52 6.26
C LYS A 841 54.25 -15.19 6.80
N GLU A 842 54.48 -13.94 7.19
CA GLU A 842 55.80 -13.44 7.60
C GLU A 842 56.08 -13.57 9.10
N ARG A 843 55.07 -13.92 9.90
CA ARG A 843 55.17 -14.12 11.36
C ARG A 843 55.71 -12.90 12.10
N ARG A 844 55.34 -11.71 11.63
CA ARG A 844 55.70 -10.42 12.25
C ARG A 844 54.53 -9.44 12.24
N PRO A 845 54.56 -8.39 13.09
CA PRO A 845 53.64 -7.28 12.95
C PRO A 845 53.80 -6.58 11.59
N VAL A 846 52.68 -6.15 11.02
CA VAL A 846 52.61 -5.43 9.74
C VAL A 846 51.93 -4.08 9.99
N GLU A 847 52.62 -3.00 9.64
CA GLU A 847 52.02 -1.66 9.62
C GLU A 847 51.15 -1.53 8.36
N ILE A 848 49.94 -0.97 8.47
CA ILE A 848 48.99 -0.82 7.36
C ILE A 848 49.56 0.05 6.22
N ALA A 849 50.50 0.95 6.55
CA ALA A 849 51.24 1.75 5.59
C ALA A 849 52.13 0.90 4.65
N GLU A 850 52.58 -0.28 5.05
CA GLU A 850 53.38 -1.19 4.20
C GLU A 850 52.57 -1.75 3.03
N ILE A 851 51.27 -1.95 3.23
CA ILE A 851 50.35 -2.45 2.20
C ILE A 851 49.84 -1.31 1.32
N SER A 852 49.67 -0.11 1.89
CA SER A 852 49.10 1.05 1.18
C SER A 852 50.11 1.80 0.29
N ALA A 853 51.41 1.52 0.45
CA ALA A 853 52.50 2.12 -0.33
C ALA A 853 52.85 1.35 -1.62
N THR A 854 52.16 0.25 -1.89
CA THR A 854 52.18 -0.55 -3.13
C THR A 854 50.85 -0.41 -3.86
#